data_AF-A0A450RTN6-F1
#
_entry.id   AF-A0A450RTN6-F1
#
_cell.length_a   1.000
_cell.length_b   1.000
_cell.length_c   1.000
_cell.angle_alpha   90.00
_cell.angle_beta   90.00
_cell.angle_gamma   90.00
#
_symmetry.space_group_name_H-M   'P 1'
#
loop_
_entity.id
_entity.type
_entity.pdbx_description
1 polymer ?
#
loop_
_entity_poly.entity_id
_entity_poly.type
_entity_poly.pdbx_seq_one_letter_code
_entity_poly.pdbx_strand_id
1 'polypeptide(L)'
;MKPAAGKTTNPGAAPFRPWPKAWARVLVAVVIFLLFPASYSLSLAAEDTKGAAIRLGDGQELFRYGKSYALLVGVSRYRHWSSLDQIPRELDRVEEMLTAQGFAITRVDDPDSDRLRAAFRRFVNDHGLDPENRLLFFFSGHGHTRDNGNKGYLVPVDAPNPNRDEKGFVRKAFAMVDVLALARRIESRHAIFLFDSCFSGTVFKQKALPRQKTAITRSMAGKVRQFITAGAAGEEVPARSTFTPAFVDAIAEGKADLYPDGYVTGTELGFYLQSEVPRYVRQSPQFGKIRDYELSRGDFVFVSARKRGDGASVRIDPPVAEASALEIAFWNSIKESNDPDEYRIFLKKFPRGAFAELAEARMKKFGVERPPQPASATLIVRSNVTGDTVFLDDRPAGPTSPEPHRLAPGEHTVRVEKEGFLPFETRITLTAGGKETLRAHLAEVPAAIPSGALADHPTPPPSSRPGLAGPGARDGKKAPGETFRDRLKDGSLGPEMVAIPAGQFLMGSREDEKDREDDEGPQRRVSVARFALGATEVTFEEYDRFAQATGRELPNDRGWGRGKRPVIHVSWKDATAYAEWLSGQTGEEYRLPTEAEWEYAARAGTTTPFSTGECIHTDQANYNGTYNYADCGAKTGVYRGKTVPVGSLPTNPWGFHEMHGNVWEWTCSLYKNPYDGNEQRCVAKGVDGRRVVRGGGWFGSPWSLRSANRDRISTDEAFNFIGFRIARAF
;
A
#
# COMPACT_ATOMS: atom_id res chain seq x y z
N MET A 1 -45.40 40.89 -24.35
CA MET A 1 -45.68 41.92 -25.38
C MET A 1 -44.99 43.23 -24.99
N LYS A 2 -44.63 44.06 -25.98
CA LYS A 2 -44.08 45.43 -25.88
C LYS A 2 -44.98 46.39 -25.03
N PRO A 3 -44.57 47.65 -24.76
CA PRO A 3 -43.32 48.12 -24.13
C PRO A 3 -43.63 49.32 -23.17
N ALA A 4 -42.62 50.10 -22.75
CA ALA A 4 -42.55 51.56 -23.00
C ALA A 4 -41.46 52.22 -22.15
N ALA A 5 -40.72 53.16 -22.75
CA ALA A 5 -39.69 53.96 -22.08
C ALA A 5 -40.00 55.47 -22.19
N GLY A 6 -39.53 56.24 -21.21
CA GLY A 6 -39.53 57.71 -21.20
C GLY A 6 -38.98 58.18 -19.85
N LYS A 7 -37.79 58.79 -19.76
CA LYS A 7 -37.48 60.20 -20.09
C LYS A 7 -38.27 61.19 -19.21
N THR A 8 -37.72 62.24 -18.60
CA THR A 8 -36.35 62.77 -18.42
C THR A 8 -36.40 63.89 -17.37
N THR A 9 -35.27 64.58 -17.13
CA THR A 9 -35.14 65.94 -16.55
C THR A 9 -35.35 66.14 -15.05
N ASN A 10 -34.27 66.57 -14.41
CA ASN A 10 -34.20 67.35 -13.17
C ASN A 10 -34.01 68.82 -13.60
N PRO A 11 -34.51 69.85 -12.87
CA PRO A 11 -33.54 70.68 -12.11
C PRO A 11 -34.08 71.43 -10.86
N GLY A 12 -33.14 71.91 -10.02
CA GLY A 12 -33.13 73.35 -9.72
C GLY A 12 -33.64 73.89 -8.37
N ALA A 13 -32.94 73.57 -7.29
CA ALA A 13 -32.48 74.50 -6.22
C ALA A 13 -33.35 75.68 -5.69
N ALA A 14 -33.55 75.70 -4.36
CA ALA A 14 -33.75 76.90 -3.51
C ALA A 14 -33.25 76.59 -2.06
N PRO A 15 -32.94 77.57 -1.17
CA PRO A 15 -31.63 77.52 -0.53
C PRO A 15 -31.54 77.47 1.02
N PHE A 16 -30.33 77.04 1.44
CA PHE A 16 -29.65 77.18 2.73
C PHE A 16 -29.74 78.55 3.45
N ARG A 17 -29.68 78.55 4.82
CA ARG A 17 -28.72 79.27 5.73
C ARG A 17 -29.32 79.58 7.15
N PRO A 18 -28.55 80.00 8.20
CA PRO A 18 -27.62 79.14 8.98
C PRO A 18 -27.47 79.53 10.49
N TRP A 19 -26.54 78.90 11.25
CA TRP A 19 -25.54 79.54 12.16
C TRP A 19 -24.85 78.50 13.07
N PRO A 20 -23.72 78.82 13.76
CA PRO A 20 -22.63 79.78 13.44
C PRO A 20 -21.21 79.12 13.49
N LYS A 21 -20.23 79.51 12.64
CA LYS A 21 -19.07 80.42 12.92
C LYS A 21 -18.18 80.02 14.11
N ALA A 22 -16.84 80.07 14.08
CA ALA A 22 -15.79 80.42 13.09
C ALA A 22 -14.46 79.76 13.58
N TRP A 23 -13.28 79.75 12.95
CA TRP A 23 -12.57 80.67 12.04
C TRP A 23 -11.71 79.81 11.06
N ALA A 24 -11.77 79.93 9.73
CA ALA A 24 -11.23 80.99 8.85
C ALA A 24 -9.68 81.03 8.82
N ARG A 25 -9.03 80.70 7.69
CA ARG A 25 -8.51 81.59 6.59
C ARG A 25 -7.65 80.72 5.61
N VAL A 26 -7.29 81.01 4.34
CA VAL A 26 -7.54 82.10 3.35
C VAL A 26 -7.08 81.68 1.91
N LEU A 27 -7.77 82.16 0.85
CA LEU A 27 -7.40 82.38 -0.60
C LEU A 27 -6.76 81.25 -1.50
N VAL A 28 -7.35 80.88 -2.66
CA VAL A 28 -7.21 81.41 -4.07
C VAL A 28 -5.93 80.89 -4.79
N ALA A 29 -5.96 79.99 -5.79
CA ALA A 29 -6.45 80.08 -7.20
C ALA A 29 -5.67 81.15 -8.03
N VAL A 30 -5.05 80.96 -9.20
CA VAL A 30 -5.27 80.10 -10.38
C VAL A 30 -3.96 80.00 -11.21
N VAL A 31 -3.65 78.82 -11.76
CA VAL A 31 -2.72 78.52 -12.91
C VAL A 31 -1.27 79.06 -12.90
N ILE A 32 -0.31 78.13 -12.83
CA ILE A 32 0.66 77.88 -13.91
C ILE A 32 0.87 76.36 -14.02
N PHE A 33 1.06 75.86 -15.24
CA PHE A 33 1.25 74.45 -15.56
C PHE A 33 2.72 74.03 -15.30
N LEU A 34 2.93 72.73 -15.03
CA LEU A 34 4.19 71.96 -15.01
C LEU A 34 4.80 71.57 -13.63
N LEU A 35 5.04 70.25 -13.52
CA LEU A 35 5.87 69.48 -12.57
C LEU A 35 5.27 69.07 -11.19
N PHE A 36 5.32 67.74 -10.97
CA PHE A 36 5.11 66.95 -9.74
C PHE A 36 3.72 66.89 -9.05
N PRO A 37 3.07 65.70 -9.03
CA PRO A 37 2.06 65.35 -8.03
C PRO A 37 2.70 64.65 -6.82
N ALA A 38 2.27 65.00 -5.60
CA ALA A 38 2.59 64.26 -4.39
C ALA A 38 1.38 64.20 -3.43
N SER A 39 1.08 62.96 -3.02
CA SER A 39 0.38 62.48 -1.81
C SER A 39 -0.05 63.50 -0.74
N TYR A 40 -1.20 63.33 -0.07
CA TYR A 40 -1.76 62.07 0.44
C TYR A 40 -3.28 61.97 0.23
N SER A 41 -3.73 60.78 -0.19
CA SER A 41 -5.12 60.32 0.00
C SER A 41 -5.11 59.14 0.96
N LEU A 42 -5.96 59.16 1.98
CA LEU A 42 -6.11 58.05 2.92
C LEU A 42 -6.92 56.94 2.24
N SER A 43 -6.24 56.07 1.50
CA SER A 43 -6.89 54.92 0.87
C SER A 43 -7.38 53.95 1.94
N LEU A 44 -8.71 53.82 2.04
CA LEU A 44 -9.32 52.58 2.50
C LEU A 44 -8.97 51.49 1.49
N ALA A 45 -7.82 50.84 1.70
CA ALA A 45 -7.45 49.64 0.99
C ALA A 45 -8.37 48.51 1.45
N ALA A 46 -9.50 48.36 0.77
CA ALA A 46 -10.12 47.04 0.66
C ALA A 46 -9.10 46.16 -0.09
N GLU A 47 -8.33 45.36 0.65
CA GLU A 47 -7.41 44.40 0.05
C GLU A 47 -8.19 43.43 -0.83
N ASP A 48 -8.05 43.64 -2.13
CA ASP A 48 -8.67 42.86 -3.19
C ASP A 48 -7.98 41.48 -3.23
N THR A 49 -8.42 40.60 -2.33
CA THR A 49 -7.94 39.22 -2.12
C THR A 49 -8.26 38.30 -3.31
N LYS A 50 -7.80 38.68 -4.50
CA LYS A 50 -7.79 37.82 -5.68
C LYS A 50 -6.91 36.61 -5.40
N GLY A 51 -7.52 35.47 -5.16
CA GLY A 51 -6.81 34.26 -4.77
C GLY A 51 -5.76 33.82 -5.79
N ALA A 52 -4.75 33.11 -5.27
CA ALA A 52 -3.59 32.70 -6.05
C ALA A 52 -3.98 31.88 -7.29
N ALA A 53 -3.37 32.23 -8.42
CA ALA A 53 -3.43 31.42 -9.64
C ALA A 53 -2.44 30.25 -9.51
N ILE A 54 -2.96 29.03 -9.54
CA ILE A 54 -2.15 27.82 -9.62
C ILE A 54 -1.90 27.53 -11.10
N ARG A 55 -0.64 27.29 -11.47
CA ARG A 55 -0.23 27.06 -12.86
C ARG A 55 0.51 25.73 -12.98
N LEU A 56 0.32 25.06 -14.11
CA LEU A 56 1.13 23.91 -14.52
C LEU A 56 2.55 24.37 -14.89
N GLY A 57 3.49 23.42 -15.00
CA GLY A 57 4.89 23.69 -15.37
C GLY A 57 5.08 24.29 -16.78
N ASP A 58 4.07 24.17 -17.65
CA ASP A 58 4.01 24.81 -18.98
C ASP A 58 3.50 26.26 -18.94
N GLY A 59 3.18 26.78 -17.75
CA GLY A 59 2.65 28.13 -17.52
C GLY A 59 1.12 28.25 -17.66
N GLN A 60 0.41 27.19 -18.04
CA GLN A 60 -1.05 27.21 -18.15
C GLN A 60 -1.72 27.36 -16.77
N GLU A 61 -2.70 28.27 -16.65
CA GLU A 61 -3.52 28.40 -15.44
C GLU A 61 -4.37 27.13 -15.25
N LEU A 62 -4.13 26.45 -14.13
CA LEU A 62 -4.81 25.21 -13.75
C LEU A 62 -6.16 25.52 -13.09
N PHE A 63 -6.13 26.39 -12.08
CA PHE A 63 -7.30 27.03 -11.47
C PHE A 63 -6.86 28.27 -10.70
N ARG A 64 -7.84 29.06 -10.29
CA ARG A 64 -7.68 30.21 -9.41
C ARG A 64 -8.55 30.02 -8.18
N TYR A 65 -8.06 30.45 -7.02
CA TYR A 65 -8.91 30.55 -5.85
C TYR A 65 -9.72 31.85 -5.89
N GLY A 66 -10.97 31.81 -5.42
CA GLY A 66 -11.77 32.99 -5.12
C GLY A 66 -11.15 33.72 -3.93
N LYS A 67 -11.51 33.30 -2.72
CA LYS A 67 -10.90 33.76 -1.46
C LYS A 67 -10.34 32.61 -0.64
N SER A 68 -9.43 32.92 0.27
CA SER A 68 -8.83 31.96 1.20
C SER A 68 -9.21 32.33 2.63
N TYR A 69 -9.74 31.38 3.39
CA TYR A 69 -10.16 31.59 4.78
C TYR A 69 -9.54 30.53 5.69
N ALA A 70 -9.09 30.92 6.88
CA ALA A 70 -8.58 29.99 7.89
C ALA A 70 -9.28 30.15 9.23
N LEU A 71 -9.67 29.05 9.87
CA LEU A 71 -10.10 28.99 11.25
C LEU A 71 -8.96 28.44 12.10
N LEU A 72 -8.39 29.27 12.97
CA LEU A 72 -7.35 28.87 13.93
C LEU A 72 -7.98 28.73 15.32
N VAL A 73 -7.87 27.55 15.91
CA VAL A 73 -8.39 27.25 17.25
C VAL A 73 -7.24 26.80 18.13
N GLY A 74 -7.02 27.53 19.23
CA GLY A 74 -6.02 27.17 20.24
C GLY A 74 -6.69 26.93 21.57
N VAL A 75 -6.37 25.82 22.22
CA VAL A 75 -6.91 25.49 23.54
C VAL A 75 -5.74 25.26 24.49
N SER A 76 -5.48 26.23 25.36
CA SER A 76 -4.28 26.29 26.21
C SER A 76 -4.58 26.21 27.70
N ARG A 77 -5.63 26.90 28.17
CA ARG A 77 -5.98 27.07 29.59
C ARG A 77 -7.10 26.11 30.01
N TYR A 78 -6.75 24.84 30.18
CA TYR A 78 -7.69 23.80 30.58
C TYR A 78 -8.10 23.86 32.05
N ARG A 79 -9.35 23.50 32.35
CA ARG A 79 -9.85 23.37 33.73
C ARG A 79 -9.59 22.00 34.37
N HIS A 80 -9.41 20.97 33.53
CA HIS A 80 -9.41 19.55 33.96
C HIS A 80 -8.28 18.71 33.32
N TRP A 81 -7.40 19.36 32.58
CA TRP A 81 -6.26 18.78 31.86
C TRP A 81 -5.02 19.64 32.12
N SER A 82 -3.84 19.17 31.75
CA SER A 82 -2.61 19.99 31.77
C SER A 82 -2.72 21.18 30.82
N SER A 83 -2.23 22.35 31.24
CA SER A 83 -2.14 23.53 30.37
C SER A 83 -1.12 23.32 29.25
N LEU A 84 -1.34 24.02 28.13
CA LEU A 84 -0.50 23.99 26.93
C LEU A 84 -0.07 25.42 26.56
N ASP A 85 0.72 26.05 27.43
CA ASP A 85 1.00 27.50 27.44
C ASP A 85 1.83 28.02 26.24
N GLN A 86 2.29 27.13 25.35
CA GLN A 86 2.99 27.52 24.11
C GLN A 86 2.02 27.85 22.96
N ILE A 87 0.81 27.28 22.97
CA ILE A 87 -0.14 27.34 21.86
C ILE A 87 -0.42 28.76 21.35
N PRO A 88 -0.60 29.81 22.20
CA PRO A 88 -0.83 31.16 21.69
C PRO A 88 0.31 31.66 20.78
N ARG A 89 1.57 31.44 21.16
CA ARG A 89 2.76 31.82 20.37
C ARG A 89 2.97 30.94 19.14
N GLU A 90 2.57 29.67 19.22
CA GLU A 90 2.63 28.75 18.10
C GLU A 90 1.57 29.12 17.04
N LEU A 91 0.37 29.55 17.46
CA LEU A 91 -0.66 30.09 16.57
C LEU A 91 -0.28 31.43 15.93
N ASP A 92 0.40 32.33 16.64
CA ASP A 92 0.88 33.60 16.05
C ASP A 92 1.70 33.37 14.77
N ARG A 93 2.56 32.34 14.77
CA ARG A 93 3.38 31.96 13.60
C ARG A 93 2.56 31.34 12.47
N VAL A 94 1.55 30.55 12.81
CA VAL A 94 0.61 29.97 11.82
C VAL A 94 -0.22 31.08 11.18
N GLU A 95 -0.68 32.04 11.98
CA GLU A 95 -1.43 33.22 11.54
C GLU A 95 -0.60 34.11 10.60
N GLU A 96 0.66 34.40 10.95
CA GLU A 96 1.61 35.11 10.09
C GLU A 96 1.83 34.39 8.74
N MET A 97 2.17 33.10 8.77
CA MET A 97 2.42 32.28 7.58
C MET A 97 1.19 32.20 6.66
N LEU A 98 -0.01 32.03 7.23
CA LEU A 98 -1.24 31.95 6.45
C LEU A 98 -1.71 33.31 5.92
N THR A 99 -1.48 34.39 6.67
CA THR A 99 -1.70 35.76 6.19
C THR A 99 -0.80 36.03 4.98
N ALA A 100 0.48 35.63 5.03
CA ALA A 100 1.38 35.69 3.88
C ALA A 100 0.92 34.79 2.71
N GLN A 101 0.18 33.70 2.95
CA GLN A 101 -0.48 32.89 1.92
C GLN A 101 -1.78 33.52 1.37
N GLY A 102 -2.19 34.70 1.86
CA GLY A 102 -3.41 35.40 1.44
C GLY A 102 -4.70 34.84 2.06
N PHE A 103 -4.63 34.28 3.27
CA PHE A 103 -5.80 33.85 4.03
C PHE A 103 -6.32 34.95 4.95
N ALA A 104 -7.64 35.16 4.93
CA ALA A 104 -8.34 35.88 5.98
C ALA A 104 -8.52 34.95 7.20
N ILE A 105 -8.02 35.36 8.36
CA ILE A 105 -7.92 34.52 9.56
C ILE A 105 -9.09 34.80 10.52
N THR A 106 -9.69 33.72 11.02
CA THR A 106 -10.61 33.74 12.17
C THR A 106 -9.95 32.97 13.31
N ARG A 107 -9.59 33.64 14.40
CA ARG A 107 -8.93 33.03 15.55
C ARG A 107 -9.88 32.85 16.74
N VAL A 108 -9.77 31.71 17.42
CA VAL A 108 -10.59 31.36 18.59
C VAL A 108 -9.72 30.70 19.66
N ASP A 109 -9.19 31.51 20.57
CA ASP A 109 -8.41 31.03 21.73
C ASP A 109 -9.32 30.62 22.90
N ASP A 110 -8.94 29.53 23.57
CA ASP A 110 -9.57 28.93 24.76
C ASP A 110 -11.11 28.77 24.72
N PRO A 111 -11.70 28.22 23.64
CA PRO A 111 -13.14 27.96 23.59
C PRO A 111 -13.58 26.88 24.59
N ASP A 112 -14.74 27.11 25.19
CA ASP A 112 -15.57 26.06 25.77
C ASP A 112 -16.26 25.22 24.67
N SER A 113 -16.98 24.19 25.12
CA SER A 113 -17.68 23.22 24.27
C SER A 113 -18.63 23.86 23.25
N ASP A 114 -19.38 24.88 23.67
CA ASP A 114 -20.38 25.54 22.82
C ASP A 114 -19.71 26.52 21.85
N ARG A 115 -18.72 27.30 22.32
CA ARG A 115 -17.93 28.21 21.49
C ARG A 115 -17.12 27.46 20.43
N LEU A 116 -16.56 26.30 20.76
CA LEU A 116 -15.83 25.43 19.82
C LEU A 116 -16.74 24.91 18.70
N ARG A 117 -17.90 24.33 19.07
CA ARG A 117 -18.91 23.84 18.11
C ARG A 117 -19.53 24.98 17.30
N ALA A 118 -19.67 26.17 17.88
CA ALA A 118 -20.16 27.37 17.18
C ALA A 118 -19.12 27.90 16.16
N ALA A 119 -17.84 27.95 16.51
CA ALA A 119 -16.78 28.44 15.65
C ALA A 119 -16.70 27.66 14.32
N PHE A 120 -16.54 26.34 14.39
CA PHE A 120 -16.51 25.46 13.20
C PHE A 120 -17.77 25.60 12.34
N ARG A 121 -18.96 25.63 12.97
CA ARG A 121 -20.25 25.72 12.27
C ARG A 121 -20.46 27.07 11.60
N ARG A 122 -20.12 28.19 12.26
CA ARG A 122 -20.21 29.54 11.69
C ARG A 122 -19.26 29.67 10.51
N PHE A 123 -17.98 29.35 10.71
CA PHE A 123 -16.97 29.41 9.66
C PHE A 123 -17.33 28.60 8.39
N VAL A 124 -17.91 27.39 8.55
CA VAL A 124 -18.44 26.62 7.41
C VAL A 124 -19.63 27.30 6.73
N ASN A 125 -20.57 27.87 7.49
CA ASN A 125 -21.72 28.58 6.94
C ASN A 125 -21.32 29.88 6.22
N ASP A 126 -20.37 30.63 6.80
CA ASP A 126 -19.99 31.98 6.38
C ASP A 126 -19.05 31.98 5.16
N HIS A 127 -18.28 30.89 4.95
CA HIS A 127 -17.25 30.82 3.91
C HIS A 127 -17.31 29.58 3.00
N GLY A 128 -18.04 28.53 3.41
CA GLY A 128 -18.00 27.22 2.77
C GLY A 128 -18.97 26.99 1.62
N LEU A 129 -19.86 27.95 1.31
CA LEU A 129 -20.83 27.81 0.21
C LEU A 129 -20.28 28.22 -1.16
N ASP A 130 -19.29 29.12 -1.21
CA ASP A 130 -18.68 29.55 -2.48
C ASP A 130 -17.73 28.46 -3.03
N PRO A 131 -17.98 27.89 -4.23
CA PRO A 131 -17.16 26.85 -4.83
C PRO A 131 -15.70 27.26 -5.07
N GLU A 132 -15.39 28.54 -5.30
CA GLU A 132 -14.03 28.98 -5.64
C GLU A 132 -13.14 29.19 -4.41
N ASN A 133 -13.71 29.20 -3.20
CA ASN A 133 -12.94 29.37 -1.97
C ASN A 133 -12.04 28.18 -1.65
N ARG A 134 -11.00 28.45 -0.86
CA ARG A 134 -10.29 27.43 -0.07
C ARG A 134 -10.41 27.70 1.43
N LEU A 135 -10.69 26.64 2.19
CA LEU A 135 -10.84 26.70 3.64
C LEU A 135 -9.73 25.92 4.34
N LEU A 136 -9.12 26.52 5.36
CA LEU A 136 -8.19 25.84 6.25
C LEU A 136 -8.77 25.81 7.67
N PHE A 137 -8.69 24.67 8.32
CA PHE A 137 -9.02 24.50 9.72
C PHE A 137 -7.76 24.05 10.44
N PHE A 138 -7.35 24.77 11.49
CA PHE A 138 -6.22 24.41 12.33
C PHE A 138 -6.70 24.35 13.78
N PHE A 139 -6.45 23.23 14.45
CA PHE A 139 -6.72 23.05 15.87
C PHE A 139 -5.43 22.64 16.57
N SER A 140 -5.05 23.34 17.64
CA SER A 140 -3.99 22.92 18.56
C SER A 140 -4.53 22.84 19.98
N GLY A 141 -4.24 21.71 20.65
CA GLY A 141 -4.72 21.41 22.00
C GLY A 141 -4.74 19.91 22.31
N HIS A 142 -5.29 19.53 23.44
CA HIS A 142 -5.56 18.14 23.78
C HIS A 142 -6.56 17.50 22.81
N GLY A 143 -6.24 16.27 22.40
CA GLY A 143 -7.15 15.34 21.78
C GLY A 143 -7.39 14.14 22.69
N HIS A 144 -8.42 13.36 22.44
CA HIS A 144 -8.64 12.10 23.17
C HIS A 144 -9.32 11.06 22.30
N THR A 145 -9.00 9.78 22.54
CA THR A 145 -9.59 8.64 21.86
C THR A 145 -10.24 7.66 22.84
N ARG A 146 -11.49 7.26 22.57
CA ARG A 146 -12.25 6.20 23.26
C ARG A 146 -12.50 5.02 22.31
N ASP A 147 -13.07 3.94 22.85
CA ASP A 147 -13.53 2.78 22.08
C ASP A 147 -12.37 2.15 21.27
N ASN A 148 -11.29 1.74 21.94
CA ASN A 148 -10.07 1.17 21.33
C ASN A 148 -9.51 2.01 20.15
N GLY A 149 -9.59 3.34 20.25
CA GLY A 149 -9.16 4.27 19.21
C GLY A 149 -10.23 4.63 18.17
N ASN A 150 -11.41 3.98 18.19
CA ASN A 150 -12.49 4.13 17.20
C ASN A 150 -13.26 5.45 17.30
N LYS A 151 -13.21 6.17 18.43
CA LYS A 151 -13.94 7.42 18.68
C LYS A 151 -12.99 8.52 19.14
N GLY A 152 -12.92 9.62 18.41
CA GLY A 152 -11.90 10.67 18.57
C GLY A 152 -12.55 12.01 18.81
N TYR A 153 -11.91 12.82 19.65
CA TYR A 153 -12.51 14.04 20.19
C TYR A 153 -11.46 15.15 20.32
N LEU A 154 -11.86 16.37 19.95
CA LEU A 154 -11.14 17.60 20.30
C LEU A 154 -11.60 18.06 21.69
N VAL A 155 -10.67 18.45 22.56
CA VAL A 155 -10.95 18.77 23.96
C VAL A 155 -11.04 20.30 24.14
N PRO A 156 -12.23 20.88 24.42
CA PRO A 156 -12.40 22.27 24.82
C PRO A 156 -11.98 22.49 26.29
N VAL A 157 -11.80 23.76 26.72
CA VAL A 157 -11.27 24.09 28.06
C VAL A 157 -12.09 23.53 29.23
N ASP A 158 -13.39 23.29 29.01
CA ASP A 158 -14.37 22.92 30.03
C ASP A 158 -14.78 21.44 30.01
N ALA A 159 -14.19 20.62 29.13
CA ALA A 159 -14.41 19.17 29.10
C ALA A 159 -13.66 18.49 30.27
N PRO A 160 -14.34 17.68 31.11
CA PRO A 160 -13.70 17.00 32.24
C PRO A 160 -12.74 15.90 31.75
N ASN A 161 -11.89 15.41 32.65
CA ASN A 161 -11.05 14.26 32.35
C ASN A 161 -11.92 12.98 32.24
N PRO A 162 -11.86 12.21 31.15
CA PRO A 162 -12.73 11.04 30.91
C PRO A 162 -12.52 9.92 31.95
N ASN A 163 -11.36 9.83 32.59
CA ASN A 163 -11.11 8.88 33.68
C ASN A 163 -11.85 9.23 34.98
N ARG A 164 -12.47 10.43 35.07
CA ARG A 164 -13.23 10.90 36.23
C ARG A 164 -14.71 11.14 35.91
N ASP A 165 -15.02 11.71 34.74
CA ASP A 165 -16.39 11.92 34.26
C ASP A 165 -16.48 11.67 32.75
N GLU A 166 -16.58 10.40 32.37
CA GLU A 166 -16.70 9.99 30.98
C GLU A 166 -17.97 10.53 30.30
N LYS A 167 -19.10 10.59 31.03
CA LYS A 167 -20.39 11.07 30.49
C LYS A 167 -20.34 12.58 30.22
N GLY A 168 -19.80 13.35 31.16
CA GLY A 168 -19.58 14.78 30.96
C GLY A 168 -18.53 15.07 29.89
N PHE A 169 -17.49 14.25 29.77
CA PHE A 169 -16.52 14.35 28.67
C PHE A 169 -17.20 14.18 27.31
N VAL A 170 -17.94 13.08 27.10
CA VAL A 170 -18.62 12.78 25.83
C VAL A 170 -19.64 13.86 25.44
N ARG A 171 -20.34 14.44 26.42
CA ARG A 171 -21.30 15.54 26.20
C ARG A 171 -20.61 16.83 25.73
N LYS A 172 -19.40 17.10 26.21
CA LYS A 172 -18.69 18.38 26.02
C LYS A 172 -17.69 18.36 24.87
N ALA A 173 -16.83 17.36 24.84
CA ALA A 173 -15.79 17.22 23.83
C ALA A 173 -16.38 17.15 22.42
N PHE A 174 -15.67 17.70 21.44
CA PHE A 174 -16.18 17.82 20.07
C PHE A 174 -15.75 16.61 19.25
N ALA A 175 -16.70 15.76 18.87
CA ALA A 175 -16.42 14.48 18.24
C ALA A 175 -15.99 14.64 16.77
N MET A 176 -14.98 13.88 16.35
CA MET A 176 -14.47 13.93 14.97
C MET A 176 -15.51 13.49 13.92
N VAL A 177 -16.54 12.72 14.31
CA VAL A 177 -17.68 12.41 13.42
C VAL A 177 -18.49 13.66 13.08
N ASP A 178 -18.64 14.61 14.01
CA ASP A 178 -19.31 15.89 13.79
C ASP A 178 -18.47 16.78 12.84
N VAL A 179 -17.14 16.77 13.01
CA VAL A 179 -16.20 17.48 12.13
C VAL A 179 -16.24 16.91 10.70
N LEU A 180 -16.29 15.57 10.55
CA LEU A 180 -16.48 14.92 9.26
C LEU A 180 -17.84 15.23 8.62
N ALA A 181 -18.90 15.39 9.42
CA ALA A 181 -20.21 15.82 8.93
C ALA A 181 -20.19 17.27 8.42
N LEU A 182 -19.49 18.17 9.13
CA LEU A 182 -19.26 19.55 8.66
C LEU A 182 -18.42 19.58 7.38
N ALA A 183 -17.37 18.76 7.27
CA ALA A 183 -16.51 18.70 6.08
C ALA A 183 -17.27 18.30 4.81
N ARG A 184 -18.27 17.42 4.93
CA ARG A 184 -19.19 17.04 3.83
C ARG A 184 -20.16 18.14 3.42
N ARG A 185 -20.46 19.10 4.31
CA ARG A 185 -21.36 20.24 4.05
C ARG A 185 -20.67 21.44 3.38
N ILE A 186 -19.35 21.47 3.32
CA ILE A 186 -18.60 22.50 2.58
C ILE A 186 -18.82 22.24 1.08
N GLU A 187 -19.16 23.28 0.31
CA GLU A 187 -19.26 23.23 -1.15
C GLU A 187 -17.98 23.73 -1.85
N SER A 188 -17.23 24.63 -1.20
CA SER A 188 -15.92 25.15 -1.64
C SER A 188 -14.97 24.06 -2.15
N ARG A 189 -14.20 24.36 -3.21
CA ARG A 189 -13.37 23.38 -3.92
C ARG A 189 -12.43 22.67 -2.97
N HIS A 190 -11.60 23.40 -2.24
CA HIS A 190 -10.60 22.83 -1.35
C HIS A 190 -10.87 23.14 0.12
N ALA A 191 -10.84 22.10 0.96
CA ALA A 191 -10.72 22.29 2.41
C ALA A 191 -9.70 21.32 3.01
N ILE A 192 -8.86 21.85 3.91
CA ILE A 192 -7.87 21.06 4.66
C ILE A 192 -8.06 21.28 6.16
N PHE A 193 -7.96 20.19 6.92
CA PHE A 193 -8.12 20.17 8.37
C PHE A 193 -6.84 19.64 9.01
N LEU A 194 -6.14 20.49 9.74
CA LEU A 194 -4.90 20.18 10.46
C LEU A 194 -5.16 20.16 11.97
N PHE A 195 -4.67 19.13 12.64
CA PHE A 195 -4.90 18.93 14.07
C PHE A 195 -3.60 18.59 14.80
N ASP A 196 -3.08 19.59 15.49
CA ASP A 196 -2.02 19.45 16.49
C ASP A 196 -2.62 18.97 17.83
N SER A 197 -3.14 17.75 17.82
CA SER A 197 -3.85 17.13 18.95
C SER A 197 -3.88 15.59 18.85
N CYS A 198 -4.07 14.92 19.99
CA CYS A 198 -3.98 13.46 20.14
C CYS A 198 -5.16 12.69 19.52
N PHE A 199 -5.13 12.36 18.23
CA PHE A 199 -6.02 11.34 17.65
C PHE A 199 -5.60 10.83 16.27
N SER A 200 -6.01 9.59 15.93
CA SER A 200 -5.77 8.99 14.62
C SER A 200 -6.81 7.97 14.16
N GLY A 201 -7.31 7.12 15.06
CA GLY A 201 -8.13 5.96 14.71
C GLY A 201 -9.55 6.26 14.18
N THR A 202 -9.88 7.51 13.86
CA THR A 202 -11.28 7.94 13.61
C THR A 202 -11.49 8.61 12.28
N VAL A 203 -10.73 9.66 11.99
CA VAL A 203 -10.73 10.32 10.67
C VAL A 203 -10.26 9.36 9.58
N PHE A 204 -9.29 8.49 9.91
CA PHE A 204 -8.58 7.69 8.92
C PHE A 204 -9.06 6.24 8.78
N LYS A 205 -10.02 5.78 9.59
CA LYS A 205 -10.78 4.53 9.30
C LYS A 205 -11.74 4.68 8.09
N GLN A 206 -11.87 5.91 7.57
CA GLN A 206 -12.53 6.23 6.31
C GLN A 206 -11.53 6.85 5.31
N LYS A 207 -10.45 6.13 4.96
CA LYS A 207 -9.47 6.58 3.96
C LYS A 207 -9.89 6.19 2.53
N ALA A 208 -9.93 7.17 1.64
CA ALA A 208 -9.56 6.97 0.24
C ALA A 208 -8.03 7.08 0.15
N LEU A 209 -7.38 6.14 -0.54
CA LEU A 209 -5.92 6.16 -0.72
C LEU A 209 -5.50 7.41 -1.51
N PRO A 210 -4.39 8.09 -1.13
CA PRO A 210 -3.78 9.09 -2.00
C PRO A 210 -3.28 8.44 -3.30
N ARG A 211 -4.05 8.59 -4.38
CA ARG A 211 -3.53 8.46 -5.74
C ARG A 211 -2.62 9.66 -5.98
N GLN A 212 -1.30 9.47 -5.95
CA GLN A 212 -0.38 10.59 -6.04
C GLN A 212 0.54 10.52 -7.25
N LYS A 213 0.27 11.42 -8.20
CA LYS A 213 1.30 12.15 -8.93
C LYS A 213 1.63 13.38 -8.11
N THR A 214 2.90 13.77 -8.06
CA THR A 214 3.42 14.63 -7.00
C THR A 214 3.83 16.03 -7.45
N ALA A 215 3.93 16.30 -8.76
CA ALA A 215 3.93 17.67 -9.30
C ALA A 215 2.49 18.19 -9.49
N ILE A 216 2.31 19.51 -9.63
CA ILE A 216 1.01 20.11 -9.95
C ILE A 216 0.45 19.53 -11.26
N THR A 217 -0.74 18.94 -11.18
CA THR A 217 -1.42 18.28 -12.32
C THR A 217 -2.89 18.67 -12.43
N ARG A 218 -3.48 18.47 -13.62
CA ARG A 218 -4.90 18.77 -13.90
C ARG A 218 -5.91 18.13 -12.94
N SER A 219 -5.59 16.98 -12.33
CA SER A 219 -6.46 16.35 -11.34
C SER A 219 -6.62 17.16 -10.05
N MET A 220 -5.64 18.00 -9.69
CA MET A 220 -5.66 18.75 -8.44
C MET A 220 -6.74 19.84 -8.37
N ALA A 221 -7.39 20.16 -9.51
CA ALA A 221 -8.52 21.10 -9.57
C ALA A 221 -9.86 20.53 -9.04
N GLY A 222 -9.93 19.22 -8.74
CA GLY A 222 -11.14 18.58 -8.21
C GLY A 222 -11.53 19.04 -6.80
N LYS A 223 -12.72 18.69 -6.31
CA LYS A 223 -13.06 18.97 -4.90
C LYS A 223 -12.21 18.09 -3.97
N VAL A 224 -11.80 18.63 -2.81
CA VAL A 224 -11.03 17.87 -1.81
C VAL A 224 -11.38 18.24 -0.36
N ARG A 225 -11.50 17.24 0.50
CA ARG A 225 -11.43 17.36 1.97
C ARG A 225 -10.24 16.55 2.47
N GLN A 226 -9.16 17.24 2.83
CA GLN A 226 -7.93 16.65 3.37
C GLN A 226 -7.85 16.81 4.88
N PHE A 227 -7.24 15.83 5.53
CA PHE A 227 -7.04 15.79 6.97
C PHE A 227 -5.59 15.44 7.26
N ILE A 228 -4.98 16.15 8.21
CA ILE A 228 -3.64 15.89 8.75
C ILE A 228 -3.72 15.97 10.28
N THR A 229 -3.20 14.98 11.00
CA THR A 229 -3.15 14.95 12.47
C THR A 229 -1.71 14.75 12.94
N ALA A 230 -1.38 15.27 14.12
CA ALA A 230 -0.02 15.22 14.65
C ALA A 230 0.44 13.83 15.13
N GLY A 231 -0.46 12.93 15.55
CA GLY A 231 -0.07 11.63 16.11
C GLY A 231 -1.08 10.50 15.87
N ALA A 232 -0.68 9.29 16.26
CA ALA A 232 -1.46 8.05 16.22
C ALA A 232 -2.49 7.94 17.37
N ALA A 233 -3.21 6.81 17.46
CA ALA A 233 -4.23 6.61 18.47
C ALA A 233 -3.56 6.22 19.80
N GLY A 234 -3.80 7.02 20.85
CA GLY A 234 -3.08 6.87 22.13
C GLY A 234 -1.69 7.50 22.17
N GLU A 235 -1.29 8.27 21.16
CA GLU A 235 -0.08 9.12 21.24
C GLU A 235 -0.39 10.46 21.86
N GLU A 236 0.42 10.89 22.84
CA GLU A 236 0.30 12.20 23.48
C GLU A 236 1.03 13.28 22.67
N VAL A 237 0.46 14.49 22.64
CA VAL A 237 1.11 15.67 22.08
C VAL A 237 1.94 16.32 23.19
N PRO A 238 3.24 16.57 22.98
CA PRO A 238 4.08 17.21 23.98
C PRO A 238 3.62 18.66 24.24
N ALA A 239 3.89 19.17 25.45
CA ALA A 239 3.51 20.53 25.88
C ALA A 239 4.18 21.67 25.07
N ARG A 240 5.09 21.34 24.16
CA ARG A 240 5.68 22.20 23.14
C ARG A 240 5.55 21.47 21.81
N SER A 241 4.87 22.07 20.84
CA SER A 241 4.59 21.39 19.59
C SER A 241 5.85 21.23 18.73
N THR A 242 5.99 20.06 18.12
CA THR A 242 6.91 19.84 16.98
C THR A 242 6.14 19.92 15.65
N PHE A 243 4.85 19.57 15.66
CA PHE A 243 4.00 19.60 14.48
C PHE A 243 3.78 21.03 13.97
N THR A 244 3.47 21.98 14.86
CA THR A 244 3.19 23.37 14.47
C THR A 244 4.40 24.08 13.86
N PRO A 245 5.62 24.07 14.44
CA PRO A 245 6.78 24.65 13.77
C PRO A 245 7.11 23.94 12.44
N ALA A 246 7.05 22.60 12.38
CA ALA A 246 7.25 21.89 11.12
C ALA A 246 6.22 22.31 10.04
N PHE A 247 4.95 22.48 10.40
CA PHE A 247 3.91 22.95 9.48
C PHE A 247 4.17 24.38 8.97
N VAL A 248 4.70 25.27 9.80
CA VAL A 248 5.11 26.61 9.38
C VAL A 248 6.28 26.52 8.40
N ASP A 249 7.37 25.84 8.76
CA ASP A 249 8.57 25.68 7.94
C ASP A 249 8.28 25.01 6.58
N ALA A 250 7.40 24.00 6.56
CA ALA A 250 6.95 23.29 5.37
C ALA A 250 6.54 24.24 4.23
N ILE A 251 5.90 25.36 4.61
CA ILE A 251 5.27 26.31 3.69
C ILE A 251 6.10 27.61 3.60
N ALA A 252 6.51 28.17 4.74
CA ALA A 252 7.22 29.44 4.84
C ALA A 252 8.67 29.37 4.36
N GLU A 253 9.32 28.20 4.49
CA GLU A 253 10.66 27.94 3.94
C GLU A 253 10.62 27.04 2.70
N GLY A 254 9.41 26.56 2.33
CA GLY A 254 9.22 25.63 1.22
C GLY A 254 9.82 24.24 1.46
N LYS A 255 9.98 23.80 2.73
CA LYS A 255 10.55 22.47 3.04
C LYS A 255 9.67 21.30 2.57
N ALA A 256 8.38 21.53 2.33
CA ALA A 256 7.46 20.53 1.78
C ALA A 256 7.20 20.68 0.26
N ASP A 257 7.97 21.53 -0.42
CA ASP A 257 8.03 21.63 -1.90
C ASP A 257 8.93 20.47 -2.39
N LEU A 258 8.40 19.25 -2.29
CA LEU A 258 9.15 18.00 -2.55
C LEU A 258 9.41 17.82 -4.05
N TYR A 259 8.60 18.48 -4.88
CA TYR A 259 8.71 18.55 -6.33
C TYR A 259 8.80 20.03 -6.72
N PRO A 260 10.00 20.59 -6.98
CA PRO A 260 10.27 22.03 -7.01
C PRO A 260 9.62 22.78 -8.19
N ASP A 261 8.29 22.80 -8.22
CA ASP A 261 7.43 23.56 -9.13
C ASP A 261 6.92 24.86 -8.48
N GLY A 262 7.26 25.08 -7.20
CA GLY A 262 6.97 26.28 -6.43
C GLY A 262 5.60 26.24 -5.74
N TYR A 263 5.01 25.06 -5.60
CA TYR A 263 3.80 24.83 -4.81
C TYR A 263 4.05 23.79 -3.72
N VAL A 264 3.15 23.73 -2.74
CA VAL A 264 3.13 22.66 -1.73
C VAL A 264 1.72 22.12 -1.71
N THR A 265 1.55 20.87 -2.13
CA THR A 265 0.24 20.19 -2.06
C THR A 265 -0.06 19.72 -0.64
N GLY A 266 -1.34 19.55 -0.31
CA GLY A 266 -1.78 19.01 0.99
C GLY A 266 -1.27 17.58 1.22
N THR A 267 -1.01 16.84 0.14
CA THR A 267 -0.44 15.49 0.24
C THR A 267 1.10 15.48 0.34
N GLU A 268 1.83 16.41 -0.29
CA GLU A 268 3.26 16.62 0.00
C GLU A 268 3.48 17.13 1.42
N LEU A 269 2.66 18.08 1.88
CA LEU A 269 2.65 18.55 3.26
C LEU A 269 2.41 17.38 4.24
N GLY A 270 1.51 16.47 3.90
CA GLY A 270 1.29 15.24 4.65
C GLY A 270 2.52 14.34 4.73
N PHE A 271 3.23 14.14 3.61
CA PHE A 271 4.50 13.40 3.60
C PHE A 271 5.59 14.09 4.41
N TYR A 272 5.77 15.41 4.26
CA TYR A 272 6.76 16.18 5.00
C TYR A 272 6.48 16.18 6.51
N LEU A 273 5.22 16.28 6.94
CA LEU A 273 4.90 16.21 8.37
C LEU A 273 5.12 14.78 8.91
N GLN A 274 4.72 13.75 8.15
CA GLN A 274 5.02 12.35 8.50
C GLN A 274 6.53 12.03 8.45
N SER A 275 7.34 12.84 7.77
CA SER A 275 8.79 12.69 7.71
C SER A 275 9.50 13.39 8.87
N GLU A 276 9.14 14.65 9.13
CA GLU A 276 9.93 15.57 9.95
C GLU A 276 9.57 15.51 11.44
N VAL A 277 8.29 15.51 11.78
CA VAL A 277 7.83 15.52 13.18
C VAL A 277 8.36 14.31 13.99
N PRO A 278 8.36 13.07 13.45
CA PRO A 278 8.91 11.91 14.17
C PRO A 278 10.41 11.98 14.44
N ARG A 279 11.17 12.93 13.88
CA ARG A 279 12.61 13.08 14.13
C ARG A 279 12.90 13.62 15.53
N TYR A 280 11.99 14.44 16.07
CA TYR A 280 12.19 15.16 17.33
C TYR A 280 11.33 14.61 18.47
N VAL A 281 10.18 13.99 18.16
CA VAL A 281 9.19 13.52 19.16
C VAL A 281 8.62 12.16 18.80
N ARG A 282 8.02 11.48 19.78
CA ARG A 282 7.29 10.22 19.58
C ARG A 282 5.85 10.51 19.15
N GLN A 283 5.71 11.08 17.96
CA GLN A 283 4.44 11.24 17.27
C GLN A 283 4.57 10.70 15.85
N SER A 284 3.53 10.04 15.33
CA SER A 284 3.44 9.56 13.95
C SER A 284 2.30 10.26 13.20
N PRO A 285 2.54 11.44 12.60
CA PRO A 285 1.52 12.17 11.87
C PRO A 285 0.83 11.34 10.79
N GLN A 286 -0.48 11.54 10.68
CA GLN A 286 -1.34 10.83 9.76
C GLN A 286 -2.02 11.82 8.83
N PHE A 287 -2.07 11.50 7.55
CA PHE A 287 -2.79 12.30 6.56
C PHE A 287 -3.66 11.44 5.62
N GLY A 288 -4.59 12.07 4.94
CA GLY A 288 -5.45 11.42 3.96
C GLY A 288 -6.60 12.30 3.47
N LYS A 289 -7.39 11.76 2.54
CA LYS A 289 -8.61 12.37 1.99
C LYS A 289 -9.84 11.66 2.54
N ILE A 290 -10.95 12.39 2.67
CA ILE A 290 -12.24 11.80 3.06
C ILE A 290 -12.62 10.65 2.10
N ARG A 291 -13.23 9.57 2.61
CA ARG A 291 -13.81 8.51 1.79
C ARG A 291 -15.16 8.95 1.21
N ASP A 292 -15.07 9.78 0.18
CA ASP A 292 -16.18 10.24 -0.66
C ASP A 292 -15.59 10.50 -2.05
N TYR A 293 -16.20 9.95 -3.11
CA TYR A 293 -15.60 9.95 -4.44
C TYR A 293 -15.40 11.35 -5.01
N GLU A 294 -16.37 12.26 -4.83
CA GLU A 294 -16.28 13.61 -5.38
C GLU A 294 -15.43 14.53 -4.49
N LEU A 295 -15.53 14.36 -3.17
CA LEU A 295 -14.78 15.15 -2.19
C LEU A 295 -13.33 14.66 -1.97
N SER A 296 -12.82 13.73 -2.79
CA SER A 296 -11.43 13.23 -2.72
C SER A 296 -10.62 13.43 -4.01
N ARG A 297 -11.13 14.17 -5.00
CA ARG A 297 -10.56 14.22 -6.36
C ARG A 297 -9.38 15.18 -6.52
N GLY A 298 -9.44 16.34 -5.86
CA GLY A 298 -8.39 17.37 -5.93
C GLY A 298 -7.28 17.20 -4.90
N ASP A 299 -6.48 18.25 -4.71
CA ASP A 299 -5.48 18.37 -3.65
C ASP A 299 -5.44 19.83 -3.19
N PHE A 300 -5.31 20.07 -1.88
CA PHE A 300 -5.15 21.43 -1.37
C PHE A 300 -3.80 21.97 -1.83
N VAL A 301 -3.69 23.26 -2.16
CA VAL A 301 -2.44 23.83 -2.70
C VAL A 301 -2.08 25.12 -1.97
N PHE A 302 -0.87 25.18 -1.44
CA PHE A 302 -0.17 26.36 -0.94
C PHE A 302 0.86 26.84 -1.97
N VAL A 303 1.26 28.11 -1.92
CA VAL A 303 2.31 28.66 -2.79
C VAL A 303 3.63 28.66 -2.01
N SER A 304 4.61 27.89 -2.48
CA SER A 304 5.94 27.79 -1.85
C SER A 304 6.62 29.15 -1.79
N ALA A 305 7.38 29.41 -0.72
CA ALA A 305 8.17 30.63 -0.59
C ALA A 305 9.23 30.78 -1.69
N ARG A 306 9.76 29.66 -2.20
CA ARG A 306 10.72 29.63 -3.33
C ARG A 306 10.19 30.29 -4.59
N LYS A 307 8.87 30.25 -4.81
CA LYS A 307 8.20 30.90 -5.96
C LYS A 307 8.03 32.43 -5.81
N ARG A 308 8.32 32.98 -4.64
CA ARG A 308 8.13 34.41 -4.32
C ARG A 308 9.42 35.22 -4.33
N GLY A 309 10.57 34.54 -4.20
CA GLY A 309 11.88 35.18 -4.07
C GLY A 309 12.45 35.68 -5.39
N ASP A 310 12.35 34.88 -6.46
CA ASP A 310 13.19 35.07 -7.64
C ASP A 310 12.45 35.13 -8.97
N GLY A 311 12.67 36.23 -9.69
CA GLY A 311 12.59 36.30 -11.15
C GLY A 311 13.86 35.78 -11.85
N ALA A 312 14.74 35.08 -11.12
CA ALA A 312 15.99 34.54 -11.61
C ALA A 312 15.80 33.12 -12.15
N SER A 313 16.09 32.93 -13.43
CA SER A 313 16.11 31.61 -14.07
C SER A 313 17.30 30.78 -13.59
N VAL A 314 17.11 29.97 -12.56
CA VAL A 314 18.06 28.90 -12.22
C VAL A 314 18.01 27.86 -13.34
N ARG A 315 19.18 27.45 -13.86
CA ARG A 315 19.25 26.36 -14.85
C ARG A 315 18.82 25.06 -14.17
N ILE A 316 17.75 24.46 -14.67
CA ILE A 316 17.26 23.16 -14.23
C ILE A 316 18.06 22.09 -14.99
N ASP A 317 18.91 21.35 -14.27
CA ASP A 317 19.43 20.07 -14.74
C ASP A 317 18.25 19.10 -15.00
N PRO A 318 18.36 18.19 -15.98
CA PRO A 318 17.25 17.31 -16.37
C PRO A 318 16.70 16.54 -15.15
N PRO A 319 15.38 16.34 -15.08
CA PRO A 319 14.67 16.13 -13.83
C PRO A 319 15.20 14.93 -13.03
N VAL A 320 15.51 15.19 -11.75
CA VAL A 320 15.62 14.12 -10.75
C VAL A 320 14.28 13.40 -10.72
N ALA A 321 14.31 12.09 -11.00
CA ALA A 321 13.13 11.35 -11.39
C ALA A 321 12.02 11.36 -10.33
N GLU A 322 10.76 11.37 -10.79
CA GLU A 322 9.60 11.17 -9.92
C GLU A 322 9.77 9.94 -9.03
N ALA A 323 9.34 10.03 -7.77
CA ALA A 323 9.32 8.92 -6.84
C ALA A 323 8.55 7.76 -7.47
N SER A 324 9.30 6.77 -7.96
CA SER A 324 8.69 5.67 -8.69
C SER A 324 7.65 4.97 -7.79
N ALA A 325 6.61 4.39 -8.36
CA ALA A 325 5.63 3.61 -7.58
C ALA A 325 6.30 2.50 -6.72
N LEU A 326 7.48 2.03 -7.14
CA LEU A 326 8.34 1.11 -6.38
C LEU A 326 9.00 1.77 -5.16
N GLU A 327 9.45 3.02 -5.28
CA GLU A 327 9.98 3.80 -4.16
C GLU A 327 8.86 4.12 -3.15
N ILE A 328 7.69 4.58 -3.64
CA ILE A 328 6.52 4.86 -2.79
C ILE A 328 6.04 3.59 -2.07
N ALA A 329 6.00 2.44 -2.75
CA ALA A 329 5.62 1.17 -2.13
C ALA A 329 6.63 0.72 -1.07
N PHE A 330 7.93 0.81 -1.36
CA PHE A 330 8.99 0.49 -0.39
C PHE A 330 8.93 1.43 0.82
N TRP A 331 8.81 2.75 0.57
CA TRP A 331 8.71 3.73 1.64
C TRP A 331 7.52 3.43 2.56
N ASN A 332 6.33 3.19 1.98
CA ASN A 332 5.15 2.82 2.75
C ASN A 332 5.28 1.51 3.53
N SER A 333 6.11 0.56 3.10
CA SER A 333 6.33 -0.71 3.82
C SER A 333 7.29 -0.58 5.01
N ILE A 334 8.10 0.49 5.09
CA ILE A 334 9.09 0.68 6.17
C ILE A 334 8.91 1.95 7.00
N LYS A 335 8.08 2.92 6.59
CA LYS A 335 8.02 4.26 7.21
C LYS A 335 7.61 4.30 8.68
N GLU A 336 6.92 3.28 9.18
CA GLU A 336 6.57 3.13 10.60
C GLU A 336 7.49 2.15 11.34
N SER A 337 8.55 1.65 10.68
CA SER A 337 9.51 0.72 11.27
C SER A 337 10.41 1.39 12.29
N ASN A 338 10.87 0.60 13.26
CA ASN A 338 11.91 0.97 14.22
C ASN A 338 13.23 0.22 13.95
N ASP A 339 13.36 -0.49 12.82
CA ASP A 339 14.60 -1.18 12.45
C ASP A 339 15.49 -0.28 11.57
N PRO A 340 16.68 0.15 12.03
CA PRO A 340 17.58 0.98 11.24
C PRO A 340 18.11 0.29 9.98
N ASP A 341 18.09 -1.05 9.92
CA ASP A 341 18.59 -1.82 8.78
C ASP A 341 17.65 -1.69 7.57
N GLU A 342 16.33 -1.63 7.78
CA GLU A 342 15.33 -1.44 6.72
C GLU A 342 15.49 -0.09 6.02
N TYR A 343 15.76 0.97 6.79
CA TYR A 343 16.07 2.29 6.26
C TYR A 343 17.42 2.32 5.53
N ARG A 344 18.44 1.60 6.02
CA ARG A 344 19.73 1.45 5.32
C ARG A 344 19.57 0.75 3.96
N ILE A 345 18.68 -0.24 3.89
CA ILE A 345 18.36 -0.94 2.64
C ILE A 345 17.59 -0.01 1.68
N PHE A 346 16.65 0.80 2.19
CA PHE A 346 15.98 1.82 1.38
C PHE A 346 16.99 2.81 0.78
N LEU A 347 17.90 3.36 1.58
CA LEU A 347 18.97 4.26 1.12
C LEU A 347 19.87 3.62 0.07
N LYS A 348 20.22 2.35 0.24
CA LYS A 348 21.03 1.61 -0.74
C LYS A 348 20.30 1.44 -2.09
N LYS A 349 18.96 1.39 -2.08
CA LYS A 349 18.12 1.21 -3.27
C LYS A 349 17.70 2.53 -3.93
N PHE A 350 17.51 3.57 -3.12
CA PHE A 350 17.08 4.90 -3.52
C PHE A 350 18.01 5.99 -2.95
N PRO A 351 19.33 5.96 -3.24
CA PRO A 351 20.32 6.86 -2.62
C PRO A 351 20.14 8.34 -2.98
N ARG A 352 19.30 8.63 -3.99
CA ARG A 352 18.87 9.98 -4.40
C ARG A 352 17.35 10.01 -4.66
N GLY A 353 16.59 9.13 -3.99
CA GLY A 353 15.14 9.07 -4.11
C GLY A 353 14.45 10.13 -3.25
N ALA A 354 13.16 10.38 -3.52
CA ALA A 354 12.35 11.37 -2.83
C ALA A 354 12.21 11.15 -1.31
N PHE A 355 12.41 9.91 -0.80
CA PHE A 355 12.41 9.64 0.65
C PHE A 355 13.80 9.34 1.22
N ALA A 356 14.89 9.61 0.48
CA ALA A 356 16.25 9.32 0.93
C ALA A 356 16.61 10.02 2.26
N GLU A 357 16.49 11.35 2.35
CA GLU A 357 16.83 12.10 3.57
C GLU A 357 16.04 11.64 4.80
N LEU A 358 14.81 11.19 4.59
CA LEU A 358 13.92 10.67 5.62
C LEU A 358 14.32 9.26 6.08
N ALA A 359 14.71 8.38 5.16
CA ALA A 359 15.31 7.09 5.52
C ALA A 359 16.62 7.30 6.30
N GLU A 360 17.45 8.27 5.94
CA GLU A 360 18.64 8.63 6.75
C GLU A 360 18.29 9.08 8.16
N ALA A 361 17.27 9.93 8.30
CA ALA A 361 16.82 10.42 9.60
C ALA A 361 16.31 9.28 10.50
N ARG A 362 15.49 8.38 9.94
CA ARG A 362 14.96 7.20 10.65
C ARG A 362 16.08 6.20 10.99
N MET A 363 17.01 5.94 10.07
CA MET A 363 18.19 5.09 10.33
C MET A 363 19.03 5.62 11.50
N LYS A 364 19.30 6.93 11.53
CA LYS A 364 20.05 7.58 12.62
C LYS A 364 19.28 7.57 13.96
N LYS A 365 17.95 7.62 13.94
CA LYS A 365 17.09 7.59 15.14
C LYS A 365 17.10 6.23 15.84
N PHE A 366 17.13 5.13 15.10
CA PHE A 366 17.02 3.77 15.65
C PHE A 366 18.34 2.98 15.67
N GLY A 367 19.42 3.54 15.10
CA GLY A 367 20.75 2.93 15.11
C GLY A 367 21.52 3.18 16.40
N VAL A 368 21.32 2.33 17.41
CA VAL A 368 22.22 2.16 18.56
C VAL A 368 22.58 0.66 18.68
N GLU A 369 23.83 0.36 19.08
CA GLU A 369 24.49 -0.94 18.90
C GLU A 369 23.82 -2.12 19.65
N ARG A 370 23.95 -3.34 19.10
CA ARG A 370 23.40 -4.58 19.67
C ARG A 370 24.38 -5.27 20.65
N PRO A 371 23.88 -5.94 21.71
CA PRO A 371 24.65 -6.87 22.54
C PRO A 371 24.97 -8.20 21.81
N PRO A 372 25.94 -8.99 22.28
CA PRO A 372 26.47 -10.15 21.55
C PRO A 372 25.55 -11.38 21.54
N GLN A 373 25.68 -12.18 20.48
CA GLN A 373 24.91 -13.39 20.20
C GLN A 373 25.55 -14.64 20.85
N PRO A 374 24.79 -15.65 21.33
CA PRO A 374 25.35 -16.84 21.99
C PRO A 374 26.18 -17.74 21.06
N ALA A 375 27.18 -18.41 21.63
CA ALA A 375 28.16 -19.21 20.88
C ALA A 375 27.64 -20.58 20.44
N SER A 376 27.80 -20.90 19.16
CA SER A 376 27.46 -22.20 18.54
C SER A 376 28.29 -23.36 19.11
N ALA A 377 27.68 -24.54 19.19
CA ALA A 377 28.37 -25.80 19.51
C ALA A 377 29.03 -26.42 18.27
N THR A 378 29.88 -27.43 18.48
CA THR A 378 30.57 -28.17 17.40
C THR A 378 30.46 -29.69 17.56
N LEU A 379 30.18 -30.38 16.46
CA LEU A 379 30.08 -31.84 16.38
C LEU A 379 30.97 -32.36 15.25
N ILE A 380 31.82 -33.35 15.54
CA ILE A 380 32.52 -34.12 14.50
C ILE A 380 31.87 -35.50 14.42
N VAL A 381 31.35 -35.89 13.26
CA VAL A 381 30.86 -37.26 13.04
C VAL A 381 31.97 -38.08 12.39
N ARG A 382 32.19 -39.31 12.87
CA ARG A 382 33.13 -40.28 12.31
C ARG A 382 32.45 -41.62 12.10
N SER A 383 32.83 -42.32 11.05
CA SER A 383 32.23 -43.56 10.58
C SER A 383 33.32 -44.59 10.28
N ASN A 384 32.97 -45.86 10.41
CA ASN A 384 33.83 -46.98 10.04
C ASN A 384 33.87 -47.26 8.53
N VAL A 385 32.96 -46.67 7.74
CA VAL A 385 32.84 -46.92 6.29
C VAL A 385 33.01 -45.62 5.49
N THR A 386 33.81 -45.67 4.43
CA THR A 386 34.06 -44.53 3.54
C THR A 386 32.96 -44.36 2.49
N GLY A 387 32.67 -43.11 2.10
CA GLY A 387 31.61 -42.81 1.12
C GLY A 387 30.20 -43.04 1.67
N ASP A 388 30.02 -42.81 2.96
CA ASP A 388 28.73 -42.72 3.64
C ASP A 388 28.11 -41.32 3.46
N THR A 389 26.94 -41.09 4.04
CA THR A 389 26.32 -39.76 4.17
C THR A 389 25.79 -39.57 5.59
N VAL A 390 26.23 -38.49 6.22
CA VAL A 390 25.75 -38.01 7.52
C VAL A 390 24.52 -37.14 7.31
N PHE A 391 23.53 -37.29 8.17
CA PHE A 391 22.34 -36.46 8.28
C PHE A 391 22.27 -35.87 9.70
N LEU A 392 22.00 -34.57 9.79
CA LEU A 392 21.83 -33.83 11.04
C LEU A 392 20.43 -33.21 11.01
N ASP A 393 19.58 -33.58 11.96
CA ASP A 393 18.14 -33.21 12.00
C ASP A 393 17.44 -33.43 10.65
N ASP A 394 17.62 -34.64 10.12
CA ASP A 394 17.14 -35.12 8.81
C ASP A 394 17.63 -34.37 7.56
N ARG A 395 18.60 -33.46 7.72
CA ARG A 395 19.25 -32.76 6.60
C ARG A 395 20.59 -33.43 6.26
N PRO A 396 20.88 -33.74 4.98
CA PRO A 396 22.17 -34.29 4.59
C PRO A 396 23.29 -33.26 4.84
N ALA A 397 24.26 -33.66 5.66
CA ALA A 397 25.42 -32.86 6.06
C ALA A 397 26.68 -33.20 5.23
N GLY A 398 26.57 -34.13 4.27
CA GLY A 398 27.67 -34.63 3.45
C GLY A 398 28.27 -35.94 3.98
N PRO A 399 29.35 -36.46 3.36
CA PRO A 399 30.04 -37.65 3.85
C PRO A 399 30.75 -37.37 5.17
N THR A 400 31.04 -38.45 5.92
CA THR A 400 31.85 -38.35 7.14
C THR A 400 33.17 -37.63 6.87
N SER A 401 33.48 -36.60 7.66
CA SER A 401 34.69 -35.78 7.49
C SER A 401 35.35 -35.41 8.83
N PRO A 402 36.62 -34.99 8.84
CA PRO A 402 37.27 -34.49 10.05
C PRO A 402 36.83 -33.06 10.43
N GLU A 403 36.05 -32.37 9.59
CA GLU A 403 35.60 -31.00 9.83
C GLU A 403 34.41 -30.97 10.82
N PRO A 404 34.41 -30.08 11.82
CA PRO A 404 33.31 -29.96 12.78
C PRO A 404 32.10 -29.25 12.17
N HIS A 405 30.95 -29.92 12.16
CA HIS A 405 29.66 -29.29 11.95
C HIS A 405 29.35 -28.32 13.09
N ARG A 406 28.94 -27.09 12.77
CA ARG A 406 28.47 -26.11 13.77
C ARG A 406 26.96 -26.23 13.92
N LEU A 407 26.51 -26.42 15.15
CA LEU A 407 25.10 -26.59 15.50
C LEU A 407 24.71 -25.62 16.62
N ALA A 408 23.41 -25.46 16.82
CA ALA A 408 22.90 -24.75 17.98
C ALA A 408 23.19 -25.55 19.27
N PRO A 409 23.15 -24.92 20.46
CA PRO A 409 23.03 -25.67 21.71
C PRO A 409 21.61 -26.27 21.80
N GLY A 410 21.50 -27.59 22.03
CA GLY A 410 20.22 -28.29 22.02
C GLY A 410 20.35 -29.80 21.78
N GLU A 411 19.21 -30.50 21.72
CA GLU A 411 19.16 -31.88 21.23
C GLU A 411 19.19 -31.91 19.70
N HIS A 412 19.97 -32.83 19.14
CA HIS A 412 20.10 -33.05 17.70
C HIS A 412 20.02 -34.55 17.38
N THR A 413 19.38 -34.89 16.26
CA THR A 413 19.33 -36.26 15.74
C THR A 413 20.42 -36.43 14.68
N VAL A 414 21.23 -37.48 14.79
CA VAL A 414 22.32 -37.78 13.87
C VAL A 414 22.11 -39.17 13.27
N ARG A 415 21.94 -39.22 11.95
CA ARG A 415 21.80 -40.46 11.16
C ARG A 415 22.95 -40.58 10.17
N VAL A 416 23.49 -41.77 9.96
CA VAL A 416 24.59 -42.04 9.02
C VAL A 416 24.25 -43.26 8.19
N GLU A 417 24.30 -43.10 6.87
CA GLU A 417 23.80 -44.10 5.92
C GLU A 417 24.82 -44.43 4.83
N LYS A 418 24.75 -45.65 4.32
CA LYS A 418 25.43 -46.06 3.10
C LYS A 418 24.69 -47.23 2.44
N GLU A 419 24.59 -47.21 1.12
CA GLU A 419 24.06 -48.32 0.34
C GLU A 419 24.81 -49.64 0.64
N GLY A 420 24.07 -50.72 0.88
CA GLY A 420 24.60 -52.02 1.32
C GLY A 420 24.80 -52.18 2.83
N PHE A 421 24.56 -51.13 3.63
CA PHE A 421 24.71 -51.15 5.09
C PHE A 421 23.40 -50.77 5.79
N LEU A 422 23.21 -51.25 7.03
CA LEU A 422 22.15 -50.78 7.91
C LEU A 422 22.45 -49.35 8.39
N PRO A 423 21.46 -48.43 8.40
CA PRO A 423 21.65 -47.06 8.85
C PRO A 423 21.91 -47.00 10.36
N PHE A 424 22.82 -46.13 10.77
CA PHE A 424 23.07 -45.80 12.17
C PHE A 424 22.31 -44.52 12.53
N GLU A 425 21.54 -44.50 13.62
CA GLU A 425 20.83 -43.30 14.09
C GLU A 425 20.91 -43.17 15.61
N THR A 426 21.10 -41.94 16.10
CA THR A 426 21.12 -41.62 17.54
C THR A 426 20.77 -40.15 17.80
N ARG A 427 20.53 -39.79 19.07
CA ARG A 427 20.38 -38.40 19.52
C ARG A 427 21.55 -37.99 20.42
N ILE A 428 21.95 -36.73 20.30
CA ILE A 428 22.99 -36.10 21.12
C ILE A 428 22.46 -34.79 21.72
N THR A 429 23.13 -34.26 22.76
CA THR A 429 22.76 -32.99 23.38
C THR A 429 23.99 -32.07 23.46
N LEU A 430 24.01 -31.02 22.65
CA LEU A 430 25.14 -30.10 22.54
C LEU A 430 24.98 -28.89 23.47
N THR A 431 26.05 -28.56 24.21
CA THR A 431 26.11 -27.37 25.08
C THR A 431 26.73 -26.18 24.35
N ALA A 432 26.43 -24.95 24.81
CA ALA A 432 26.93 -23.73 24.16
C ALA A 432 28.47 -23.64 24.20
N GLY A 433 29.08 -23.47 23.03
CA GLY A 433 30.54 -23.56 22.85
C GLY A 433 31.15 -24.96 23.04
N GLY A 434 30.32 -25.99 23.25
CA GLY A 434 30.76 -27.37 23.44
C GLY A 434 31.33 -28.00 22.16
N LYS A 435 32.16 -29.04 22.34
CA LYS A 435 32.71 -29.84 21.24
C LYS A 435 32.53 -31.33 21.52
N GLU A 436 31.79 -32.00 20.65
CA GLU A 436 31.53 -33.44 20.73
C GLU A 436 32.08 -34.18 19.51
N THR A 437 32.29 -35.50 19.65
CA THR A 437 32.70 -36.36 18.53
C THR A 437 31.95 -37.68 18.57
N LEU A 438 31.00 -37.84 17.65
CA LEU A 438 30.19 -39.04 17.52
C LEU A 438 30.91 -40.06 16.62
N ARG A 439 30.85 -41.35 16.98
CA ARG A 439 31.39 -42.45 16.17
C ARG A 439 30.25 -43.40 15.79
N ALA A 440 29.80 -43.30 14.54
CA ALA A 440 28.87 -44.23 13.91
C ALA A 440 29.60 -45.52 13.51
N HIS A 441 28.93 -46.66 13.65
CA HIS A 441 29.42 -47.94 13.16
C HIS A 441 28.32 -48.62 12.35
N LEU A 442 28.46 -48.63 11.03
CA LEU A 442 27.54 -49.30 10.12
C LEU A 442 27.89 -50.78 9.99
N ALA A 443 26.88 -51.63 9.77
CA ALA A 443 27.00 -53.07 9.56
C ALA A 443 26.40 -53.46 8.20
N GLU A 444 27.02 -54.42 7.50
CA GLU A 444 26.60 -54.87 6.18
C GLU A 444 25.25 -55.61 6.20
N VAL A 445 24.46 -55.45 5.14
CA VAL A 445 23.21 -56.19 4.94
C VAL A 445 23.51 -57.57 4.34
N PRO A 446 23.09 -58.70 4.97
CA PRO A 446 23.37 -60.04 4.45
C PRO A 446 22.69 -60.31 3.09
N ALA A 447 23.43 -60.90 2.15
CA ALA A 447 22.92 -61.22 0.82
C ALA A 447 22.00 -62.46 0.80
N ALA A 448 20.85 -62.36 0.13
CA ALA A 448 19.90 -63.46 -0.09
C ALA A 448 20.04 -64.08 -1.49
N ILE A 449 19.69 -65.37 -1.59
CA ILE A 449 19.99 -66.29 -2.71
C ILE A 449 19.04 -66.09 -3.91
N PRO A 450 19.48 -66.23 -5.18
CA PRO A 450 18.64 -66.08 -6.36
C PRO A 450 17.75 -67.29 -6.71
N SER A 451 16.72 -66.99 -7.51
CA SER A 451 15.50 -67.77 -7.82
C SER A 451 15.65 -69.13 -8.52
N GLY A 452 14.67 -70.03 -8.30
CA GLY A 452 14.43 -71.28 -9.03
C GLY A 452 12.92 -71.53 -9.21
N ALA A 453 12.53 -72.27 -10.26
CA ALA A 453 11.17 -72.21 -10.85
C ALA A 453 10.24 -73.40 -10.53
N LEU A 454 9.00 -73.28 -11.05
CA LEU A 454 7.91 -74.27 -11.24
C LEU A 454 6.83 -74.37 -10.15
N ALA A 455 5.66 -74.84 -10.59
CA ALA A 455 4.35 -74.64 -9.98
C ALA A 455 3.75 -75.93 -9.41
N ASP A 456 2.75 -75.80 -8.52
CA ASP A 456 1.55 -76.65 -8.57
C ASP A 456 0.31 -76.00 -7.90
N HIS A 457 -0.87 -76.51 -8.26
CA HIS A 457 -2.24 -76.03 -7.90
C HIS A 457 -2.75 -76.59 -6.53
N PRO A 458 -3.96 -76.24 -5.98
CA PRO A 458 -5.18 -75.69 -6.62
C PRO A 458 -5.99 -74.57 -5.87
N THR A 459 -7.03 -74.09 -6.57
CA THR A 459 -8.05 -73.06 -6.24
C THR A 459 -9.27 -73.63 -5.46
N PRO A 460 -10.18 -72.86 -4.80
CA PRO A 460 -11.20 -71.96 -5.43
C PRO A 460 -11.66 -70.73 -4.56
N PRO A 461 -12.73 -69.97 -4.90
CA PRO A 461 -13.06 -69.26 -6.15
C PRO A 461 -13.41 -67.73 -5.94
N PRO A 462 -13.70 -66.95 -7.00
CA PRO A 462 -13.85 -65.48 -6.94
C PRO A 462 -15.28 -64.93 -7.20
N SER A 463 -15.49 -63.63 -6.94
CA SER A 463 -16.49 -62.77 -7.62
C SER A 463 -16.15 -61.29 -7.43
N SER A 464 -16.37 -60.35 -8.36
CA SER A 464 -16.67 -60.44 -9.79
C SER A 464 -16.51 -59.06 -10.46
N ARG A 465 -15.99 -59.00 -11.70
CA ARG A 465 -16.38 -57.94 -12.65
C ARG A 465 -17.60 -58.41 -13.46
N PRO A 466 -18.45 -57.48 -13.88
CA PRO A 466 -18.76 -57.38 -15.32
C PRO A 466 -18.67 -55.92 -15.82
N GLY A 467 -18.42 -55.64 -17.10
CA GLY A 467 -18.21 -56.52 -18.24
C GLY A 467 -17.52 -55.81 -19.41
N LEU A 468 -17.23 -56.55 -20.47
CA LEU A 468 -16.57 -56.06 -21.70
C LEU A 468 -17.58 -55.37 -22.63
N ALA A 469 -17.13 -54.31 -23.33
CA ALA A 469 -17.81 -53.78 -24.51
C ALA A 469 -16.80 -53.25 -25.55
N GLY A 470 -16.63 -54.03 -26.63
CA GLY A 470 -16.23 -53.56 -27.97
C GLY A 470 -14.79 -53.03 -28.22
N PRO A 471 -14.20 -53.30 -29.39
CA PRO A 471 -13.07 -52.53 -29.89
C PRO A 471 -13.58 -51.20 -30.46
N GLY A 472 -13.53 -50.12 -29.67
CA GLY A 472 -14.02 -48.79 -30.06
C GLY A 472 -13.11 -47.66 -29.58
N ALA A 473 -12.73 -46.77 -30.51
CA ALA A 473 -12.15 -45.43 -30.35
C ALA A 473 -11.19 -45.16 -29.17
N ARG A 474 -9.91 -44.89 -29.47
CA ARG A 474 -8.98 -44.21 -28.56
C ARG A 474 -9.30 -42.72 -28.49
N ASP A 475 -10.15 -42.29 -27.54
CA ASP A 475 -10.30 -40.88 -27.20
C ASP A 475 -9.07 -40.37 -26.43
N GLY A 476 -8.44 -39.29 -26.91
CA GLY A 476 -7.14 -38.78 -26.45
C GLY A 476 -7.13 -38.05 -25.09
N LYS A 477 -7.84 -38.55 -24.08
CA LYS A 477 -7.96 -37.88 -22.77
C LYS A 477 -6.76 -38.17 -21.86
N LYS A 478 -6.03 -37.12 -21.50
CA LYS A 478 -4.84 -37.12 -20.64
C LYS A 478 -5.07 -37.76 -19.26
N ALA A 479 -4.09 -38.47 -18.69
CA ALA A 479 -4.20 -38.94 -17.30
C ALA A 479 -4.11 -37.74 -16.31
N PRO A 480 -4.79 -37.77 -15.14
CA PRO A 480 -4.55 -36.79 -14.09
C PRO A 480 -3.06 -36.74 -13.70
N GLY A 481 -2.50 -35.53 -13.60
CA GLY A 481 -1.06 -35.30 -13.39
C GLY A 481 -0.19 -35.42 -14.65
N GLU A 482 -0.72 -35.84 -15.80
CA GLU A 482 0.04 -35.87 -17.06
C GLU A 482 0.31 -34.44 -17.55
N THR A 483 1.58 -34.16 -17.88
CA THR A 483 1.99 -32.91 -18.55
C THR A 483 1.89 -33.03 -20.07
N PHE A 484 1.48 -31.96 -20.74
CA PHE A 484 1.40 -31.92 -22.21
C PHE A 484 1.54 -30.49 -22.75
N ARG A 485 1.76 -30.38 -24.06
CA ARG A 485 1.81 -29.11 -24.80
C ARG A 485 1.05 -29.29 -26.11
N ASP A 486 0.07 -28.43 -26.37
CA ASP A 486 -0.61 -28.39 -27.67
C ASP A 486 0.28 -27.70 -28.72
N ARG A 487 0.05 -28.00 -30.00
CA ARG A 487 0.78 -27.38 -31.13
C ARG A 487 0.05 -26.14 -31.64
N LEU A 488 0.79 -25.08 -31.93
CA LEU A 488 0.32 -23.90 -32.63
C LEU A 488 0.30 -24.15 -34.15
N LYS A 489 -0.34 -23.27 -34.92
CA LYS A 489 -0.46 -23.39 -36.40
C LYS A 489 0.87 -23.41 -37.15
N ASP A 490 1.93 -22.82 -36.57
CA ASP A 490 3.29 -22.83 -37.11
C ASP A 490 4.07 -24.12 -36.76
N GLY A 491 3.43 -25.07 -36.06
CA GLY A 491 4.03 -26.33 -35.61
C GLY A 491 4.81 -26.23 -34.30
N SER A 492 5.06 -25.02 -33.78
CA SER A 492 5.70 -24.80 -32.49
C SER A 492 4.80 -25.22 -31.32
N LEU A 493 5.39 -25.36 -30.13
CA LEU A 493 4.66 -25.76 -28.93
C LEU A 493 4.10 -24.54 -28.19
N GLY A 494 2.87 -24.69 -27.69
CA GLY A 494 2.28 -23.79 -26.71
C GLY A 494 2.80 -24.02 -25.28
N PRO A 495 2.16 -23.37 -24.29
CA PRO A 495 2.50 -23.54 -22.87
C PRO A 495 2.38 -24.98 -22.39
N GLU A 496 3.14 -25.31 -21.34
CA GLU A 496 3.05 -26.61 -20.68
C GLU A 496 1.86 -26.67 -19.74
N MET A 497 1.03 -27.68 -19.92
CA MET A 497 -0.25 -27.86 -19.23
C MET A 497 -0.19 -29.12 -18.37
N VAL A 498 -0.68 -29.04 -17.14
CA VAL A 498 -0.91 -30.18 -16.24
C VAL A 498 -2.39 -30.55 -16.29
N ALA A 499 -2.71 -31.82 -16.53
CA ALA A 499 -4.09 -32.32 -16.52
C ALA A 499 -4.61 -32.51 -15.07
N ILE A 500 -5.68 -31.80 -14.68
CA ILE A 500 -6.22 -31.80 -13.31
C ILE A 500 -7.55 -32.57 -13.24
N PRO A 501 -7.71 -33.50 -12.27
CA PRO A 501 -8.94 -34.27 -12.12
C PRO A 501 -10.09 -33.37 -11.66
N ALA A 502 -11.32 -33.75 -12.02
CA ALA A 502 -12.50 -33.18 -11.36
C ALA A 502 -12.50 -33.56 -9.88
N GLY A 503 -13.00 -32.68 -9.01
CA GLY A 503 -13.04 -32.95 -7.58
C GLY A 503 -13.74 -31.88 -6.76
N GLN A 504 -13.64 -32.03 -5.45
CA GLN A 504 -14.17 -31.08 -4.48
C GLN A 504 -13.11 -30.71 -3.46
N PHE A 505 -13.10 -29.44 -3.06
CA PHE A 505 -12.22 -28.94 -2.00
C PHE A 505 -12.94 -27.91 -1.14
N LEU A 506 -12.28 -27.51 -0.05
CA LEU A 506 -12.74 -26.46 0.85
C LEU A 506 -12.02 -25.17 0.47
N MET A 507 -12.76 -24.25 -0.15
CA MET A 507 -12.24 -22.97 -0.66
C MET A 507 -12.34 -21.87 0.40
N GLY A 508 -11.32 -21.02 0.46
CA GLY A 508 -11.15 -19.99 1.49
C GLY A 508 -10.31 -20.47 2.67
N SER A 509 -10.05 -19.58 3.63
CA SER A 509 -9.25 -19.84 4.84
C SER A 509 -10.12 -20.17 6.05
N ARG A 510 -9.53 -20.88 7.02
CA ARG A 510 -10.17 -21.17 8.31
C ARG A 510 -10.21 -19.93 9.19
N GLU A 511 -11.19 -19.79 10.07
CA GLU A 511 -11.29 -18.60 10.95
C GLU A 511 -10.06 -18.40 11.86
N ASP A 512 -9.36 -19.49 12.18
CA ASP A 512 -8.12 -19.53 12.99
C ASP A 512 -6.83 -19.40 12.17
N GLU A 513 -6.90 -19.27 10.83
CA GLU A 513 -5.73 -19.15 9.96
C GLU A 513 -5.00 -17.81 10.19
N LYS A 514 -3.68 -17.86 10.42
CA LYS A 514 -2.88 -16.68 10.73
C LYS A 514 -2.88 -15.68 9.56
N ASP A 515 -3.08 -14.41 9.87
CA ASP A 515 -3.11 -13.30 8.90
C ASP A 515 -4.15 -13.49 7.77
N ARG A 516 -5.23 -14.24 8.06
CA ARG A 516 -6.46 -14.31 7.27
C ARG A 516 -7.12 -12.93 7.13
N GLU A 517 -7.58 -12.63 5.93
CA GLU A 517 -8.42 -11.47 5.63
C GLU A 517 -9.92 -11.82 5.65
N ASP A 518 -10.77 -10.82 5.91
CA ASP A 518 -12.23 -11.00 6.03
C ASP A 518 -12.88 -11.52 4.73
N ASP A 519 -12.29 -11.22 3.56
CA ASP A 519 -12.83 -11.59 2.25
C ASP A 519 -12.53 -13.02 1.82
N GLU A 520 -11.76 -13.76 2.60
CA GLU A 520 -11.36 -15.15 2.33
C GLU A 520 -12.37 -16.18 2.85
N GLY A 521 -13.52 -15.75 3.39
CA GLY A 521 -14.54 -16.64 3.95
C GLY A 521 -16.00 -16.24 3.65
N PRO A 522 -16.97 -16.97 4.23
CA PRO A 522 -16.79 -18.20 5.01
C PRO A 522 -16.24 -19.35 4.14
N GLN A 523 -15.49 -20.27 4.75
CA GLN A 523 -14.96 -21.43 4.05
C GLN A 523 -16.09 -22.28 3.46
N ARG A 524 -15.99 -22.65 2.19
CA ARG A 524 -17.10 -23.32 1.46
C ARG A 524 -16.63 -24.48 0.60
N ARG A 525 -17.43 -25.54 0.55
CA ARG A 525 -17.18 -26.67 -0.36
C ARG A 525 -17.47 -26.23 -1.80
N VAL A 526 -16.48 -26.38 -2.67
CA VAL A 526 -16.56 -26.04 -4.09
C VAL A 526 -16.28 -27.29 -4.92
N SER A 527 -17.00 -27.44 -6.04
CA SER A 527 -16.75 -28.49 -7.03
C SER A 527 -16.05 -27.88 -8.24
N VAL A 528 -14.99 -28.54 -8.71
CA VAL A 528 -14.23 -28.13 -9.89
C VAL A 528 -14.34 -29.24 -10.93
N ALA A 529 -14.65 -28.86 -12.17
CA ALA A 529 -14.70 -29.79 -13.30
C ALA A 529 -13.29 -30.30 -13.63
N ARG A 530 -13.18 -31.26 -14.57
CA ARG A 530 -11.88 -31.67 -15.07
C ARG A 530 -11.36 -30.61 -16.05
N PHE A 531 -10.14 -30.14 -15.88
CA PHE A 531 -9.51 -29.09 -16.70
C PHE A 531 -8.00 -29.29 -16.76
N ALA A 532 -7.29 -28.55 -17.59
CA ALA A 532 -5.83 -28.43 -17.49
C ALA A 532 -5.42 -26.99 -17.14
N LEU A 533 -4.30 -26.84 -16.45
CA LEU A 533 -3.76 -25.54 -16.03
C LEU A 533 -2.27 -25.46 -16.40
N GLY A 534 -1.78 -24.27 -16.73
CA GLY A 534 -0.37 -24.04 -17.01
C GLY A 534 0.50 -24.46 -15.82
N ALA A 535 1.51 -25.30 -16.08
CA ALA A 535 2.48 -25.74 -15.08
C ALA A 535 3.19 -24.54 -14.41
N THR A 536 3.35 -23.46 -15.18
CA THR A 536 3.96 -22.18 -14.80
C THR A 536 3.04 -21.00 -15.14
N GLU A 537 3.42 -19.80 -14.71
CA GLU A 537 2.92 -18.54 -15.30
C GLU A 537 3.30 -18.46 -16.79
N VAL A 538 2.54 -17.68 -17.58
CA VAL A 538 2.88 -17.40 -19.00
C VAL A 538 4.12 -16.54 -19.06
N THR A 539 5.09 -16.94 -19.87
CA THR A 539 6.39 -16.29 -19.99
C THR A 539 6.38 -15.10 -20.96
N PHE A 540 7.39 -14.23 -20.86
CA PHE A 540 7.65 -13.23 -21.89
C PHE A 540 7.89 -13.88 -23.26
N GLU A 541 8.60 -15.02 -23.35
CA GLU A 541 8.83 -15.71 -24.62
C GLU A 541 7.52 -16.13 -25.33
N GLU A 542 6.55 -16.63 -24.56
CA GLU A 542 5.25 -17.03 -25.07
C GLU A 542 4.36 -15.82 -25.41
N TYR A 543 4.36 -14.80 -24.55
CA TYR A 543 3.58 -13.58 -24.78
C TYR A 543 4.13 -12.74 -25.95
N ASP A 544 5.45 -12.68 -26.13
CA ASP A 544 6.09 -11.95 -27.23
C ASP A 544 5.69 -12.55 -28.59
N ARG A 545 5.52 -13.88 -28.67
CA ARG A 545 4.99 -14.57 -29.87
C ARG A 545 3.56 -14.12 -30.18
N PHE A 546 2.70 -14.02 -29.17
CA PHE A 546 1.34 -13.47 -29.30
C PHE A 546 1.36 -12.02 -29.76
N ALA A 547 2.15 -11.17 -29.12
CA ALA A 547 2.24 -9.75 -29.42
C ALA A 547 2.72 -9.50 -30.86
N GLN A 548 3.79 -10.19 -31.28
CA GLN A 548 4.30 -10.15 -32.66
C GLN A 548 3.26 -10.64 -33.67
N ALA A 549 2.60 -11.77 -33.41
CA ALA A 549 1.58 -12.34 -34.30
C ALA A 549 0.30 -11.49 -34.41
N THR A 550 0.08 -10.54 -33.50
CA THR A 550 -1.11 -9.68 -33.47
C THR A 550 -0.82 -8.18 -33.63
N GLY A 551 0.44 -7.79 -33.82
CA GLY A 551 0.86 -6.39 -33.93
C GLY A 551 0.68 -5.57 -32.65
N ARG A 552 0.62 -6.22 -31.48
CA ARG A 552 0.49 -5.56 -30.17
C ARG A 552 1.85 -5.13 -29.64
N GLU A 553 1.88 -4.07 -28.84
CA GLU A 553 3.10 -3.62 -28.17
C GLU A 553 3.64 -4.66 -27.19
N LEU A 554 4.96 -4.75 -27.09
CA LEU A 554 5.64 -5.64 -26.16
C LEU A 554 5.60 -5.05 -24.73
N PRO A 555 5.10 -5.80 -23.73
CA PRO A 555 5.02 -5.30 -22.36
C PRO A 555 6.42 -5.08 -21.77
N ASN A 556 6.54 -4.09 -20.88
CA ASN A 556 7.79 -3.69 -20.26
C ASN A 556 8.34 -4.79 -19.33
N ASP A 557 9.63 -5.13 -19.41
CA ASP A 557 10.26 -6.18 -18.60
C ASP A 557 10.98 -5.66 -17.34
N ARG A 558 10.84 -4.36 -17.04
CA ARG A 558 11.59 -3.61 -16.00
C ARG A 558 13.11 -3.67 -16.14
N GLY A 559 13.66 -4.11 -17.27
CA GLY A 559 15.08 -4.42 -17.43
C GLY A 559 15.53 -5.63 -16.59
N TRP A 560 14.60 -6.49 -16.17
CA TRP A 560 14.90 -7.72 -15.43
C TRP A 560 15.25 -8.90 -16.34
N GLY A 561 15.03 -8.75 -17.66
CA GLY A 561 15.13 -9.77 -18.67
C GLY A 561 13.77 -10.32 -19.09
N ARG A 562 13.66 -10.67 -20.37
CA ARG A 562 12.50 -11.35 -20.99
C ARG A 562 12.68 -12.87 -20.92
N GLY A 563 12.30 -13.60 -21.97
CA GLY A 563 12.48 -15.05 -22.08
C GLY A 563 11.57 -15.80 -21.10
N LYS A 564 12.13 -16.79 -20.38
CA LYS A 564 11.42 -17.64 -19.40
C LYS A 564 10.95 -16.94 -18.12
N ARG A 565 11.01 -15.62 -18.02
CA ARG A 565 10.43 -14.87 -16.90
C ARG A 565 8.93 -14.70 -17.11
N PRO A 566 8.09 -14.70 -16.05
CA PRO A 566 6.66 -14.46 -16.21
C PRO A 566 6.44 -13.10 -16.86
N VAL A 567 5.49 -13.01 -17.79
CA VAL A 567 5.12 -11.73 -18.39
C VAL A 567 4.49 -10.85 -17.31
N ILE A 568 4.93 -9.60 -17.24
CA ILE A 568 4.46 -8.58 -16.30
C ILE A 568 4.04 -7.31 -17.04
N HIS A 569 3.34 -6.40 -16.36
CA HIS A 569 2.68 -5.25 -17.00
C HIS A 569 1.68 -5.67 -18.09
N VAL A 570 0.89 -6.70 -17.80
CA VAL A 570 -0.24 -7.12 -18.62
C VAL A 570 -1.55 -6.92 -17.86
N SER A 571 -2.54 -6.31 -18.52
CA SER A 571 -3.88 -6.14 -17.95
C SER A 571 -4.69 -7.44 -18.07
N TRP A 572 -5.84 -7.49 -17.39
CA TRP A 572 -6.77 -8.61 -17.55
C TRP A 572 -7.25 -8.76 -19.00
N LYS A 573 -7.43 -7.62 -19.71
CA LYS A 573 -7.81 -7.60 -21.13
C LYS A 573 -6.72 -8.20 -22.01
N ASP A 574 -5.45 -7.95 -21.69
CA ASP A 574 -4.30 -8.51 -22.41
C ASP A 574 -4.16 -10.01 -22.19
N ALA A 575 -4.28 -10.45 -20.93
CA ALA A 575 -4.25 -11.85 -20.55
C ALA A 575 -5.40 -12.66 -21.19
N THR A 576 -6.59 -12.06 -21.28
CA THR A 576 -7.74 -12.64 -21.99
C THR A 576 -7.49 -12.69 -23.50
N ALA A 577 -6.95 -11.63 -24.11
CA ALA A 577 -6.64 -11.60 -25.54
C ALA A 577 -5.56 -12.63 -25.93
N TYR A 578 -4.57 -12.86 -25.06
CA TYR A 578 -3.61 -13.96 -25.23
C TYR A 578 -4.31 -15.33 -25.25
N ALA A 579 -5.24 -15.58 -24.32
CA ALA A 579 -5.98 -16.84 -24.24
C ALA A 579 -6.87 -17.07 -25.48
N GLU A 580 -7.53 -16.03 -25.97
CA GLU A 580 -8.33 -16.06 -27.20
C GLU A 580 -7.46 -16.35 -28.44
N TRP A 581 -6.28 -15.72 -28.53
CA TRP A 581 -5.31 -16.02 -29.58
C TRP A 581 -4.79 -17.46 -29.49
N LEU A 582 -4.42 -17.93 -28.29
CA LEU A 582 -3.91 -19.29 -28.09
C LEU A 582 -4.96 -20.35 -28.45
N SER A 583 -6.24 -20.10 -28.11
CA SER A 583 -7.36 -20.91 -28.59
C SER A 583 -7.41 -20.95 -30.12
N GLY A 584 -7.31 -19.78 -30.75
CA GLY A 584 -7.26 -19.65 -32.20
C GLY A 584 -6.02 -20.27 -32.87
N GLN A 585 -4.93 -20.52 -32.14
CA GLN A 585 -3.72 -21.19 -32.64
C GLN A 585 -3.76 -22.71 -32.50
N THR A 586 -4.47 -23.23 -31.49
CA THR A 586 -4.47 -24.66 -31.15
C THR A 586 -5.75 -25.38 -31.59
N GLY A 587 -6.86 -24.66 -31.71
CA GLY A 587 -8.19 -25.24 -31.90
C GLY A 587 -8.86 -25.66 -30.58
N GLU A 588 -8.22 -25.41 -29.44
CA GLU A 588 -8.63 -25.85 -28.11
C GLU A 588 -9.19 -24.68 -27.29
N GLU A 589 -10.05 -24.95 -26.31
CA GLU A 589 -10.63 -23.88 -25.48
C GLU A 589 -9.67 -23.45 -24.37
N TYR A 590 -8.89 -22.39 -24.63
CA TYR A 590 -8.00 -21.75 -23.67
C TYR A 590 -8.59 -20.47 -23.08
N ARG A 591 -8.39 -20.27 -21.78
CA ARG A 591 -8.92 -19.16 -20.99
C ARG A 591 -8.06 -18.87 -19.76
N LEU A 592 -8.37 -17.81 -19.02
CA LEU A 592 -7.89 -17.68 -17.64
C LEU A 592 -8.61 -18.70 -16.74
N PRO A 593 -7.96 -19.19 -15.67
CA PRO A 593 -8.64 -20.01 -14.66
C PRO A 593 -9.73 -19.20 -13.96
N THR A 594 -10.78 -19.89 -13.50
CA THR A 594 -11.65 -19.36 -12.45
C THR A 594 -10.88 -19.27 -11.14
N GLU A 595 -11.35 -18.46 -10.21
CA GLU A 595 -10.72 -18.36 -8.89
C GLU A 595 -10.70 -19.71 -8.15
N ALA A 596 -11.79 -20.48 -8.26
CA ALA A 596 -11.90 -21.81 -7.67
C ALA A 596 -10.89 -22.81 -8.27
N GLU A 597 -10.72 -22.82 -9.59
CA GLU A 597 -9.72 -23.65 -10.26
C GLU A 597 -8.29 -23.29 -9.84
N TRP A 598 -8.02 -22.00 -9.68
CA TRP A 598 -6.71 -21.52 -9.22
C TRP A 598 -6.40 -21.98 -7.79
N GLU A 599 -7.32 -21.78 -6.83
CA GLU A 599 -7.08 -22.19 -5.44
C GLU A 599 -7.02 -23.73 -5.31
N TYR A 600 -7.83 -24.46 -6.08
CA TYR A 600 -7.79 -25.92 -6.12
C TYR A 600 -6.41 -26.45 -6.56
N ALA A 601 -5.86 -25.87 -7.63
CA ALA A 601 -4.52 -26.19 -8.11
C ALA A 601 -3.41 -25.74 -7.16
N ALA A 602 -3.55 -24.57 -6.51
CA ALA A 602 -2.58 -24.05 -5.56
C ALA A 602 -2.43 -24.97 -4.35
N ARG A 603 -3.57 -25.37 -3.76
CA ARG A 603 -3.63 -26.29 -2.61
C ARG A 603 -3.09 -27.68 -2.92
N ALA A 604 -3.31 -28.20 -4.13
CA ALA A 604 -2.88 -29.54 -4.54
C ALA A 604 -3.25 -30.65 -3.52
N GLY A 605 -4.42 -30.52 -2.88
CA GLY A 605 -4.93 -31.43 -1.85
C GLY A 605 -4.67 -31.02 -0.40
N THR A 606 -3.85 -29.99 -0.11
CA THR A 606 -3.64 -29.52 1.26
C THR A 606 -4.78 -28.63 1.77
N THR A 607 -4.97 -28.62 3.09
CA THR A 607 -5.89 -27.72 3.81
C THR A 607 -5.17 -26.62 4.59
N THR A 608 -3.84 -26.59 4.50
CA THR A 608 -2.93 -25.66 5.16
C THR A 608 -2.86 -24.31 4.43
N PRO A 609 -2.22 -23.28 5.01
CA PRO A 609 -2.05 -21.98 4.35
C PRO A 609 -1.29 -22.09 3.02
N PHE A 610 -0.25 -22.92 2.93
CA PHE A 610 0.54 -23.15 1.71
C PHE A 610 0.50 -24.62 1.29
N SER A 611 0.82 -24.93 0.03
CA SER A 611 1.03 -26.33 -0.41
C SER A 611 2.25 -26.99 0.26
N THR A 612 3.15 -26.18 0.84
CA THR A 612 4.30 -26.59 1.65
C THR A 612 3.96 -26.84 3.12
N GLY A 613 2.69 -26.68 3.52
CA GLY A 613 2.22 -26.84 4.90
C GLY A 613 1.93 -25.52 5.60
N GLU A 614 2.25 -25.44 6.89
CA GLU A 614 2.04 -24.25 7.74
C GLU A 614 3.08 -23.13 7.52
N CYS A 615 4.14 -23.40 6.75
CA CYS A 615 5.19 -22.43 6.46
C CYS A 615 5.57 -22.43 4.98
N ILE A 616 6.26 -21.35 4.59
CA ILE A 616 6.88 -21.23 3.27
C ILE A 616 8.20 -20.47 3.39
N HIS A 617 9.20 -20.90 2.63
CA HIS A 617 10.55 -20.34 2.64
C HIS A 617 10.96 -19.87 1.24
N THR A 618 11.97 -19.00 1.15
CA THR A 618 12.36 -18.34 -0.12
C THR A 618 13.05 -19.24 -1.14
N ASP A 619 13.47 -20.44 -0.75
CA ASP A 619 13.92 -21.52 -1.62
C ASP A 619 12.74 -22.32 -2.22
N GLN A 620 11.55 -22.21 -1.63
CA GLN A 620 10.29 -22.78 -2.13
C GLN A 620 9.47 -21.75 -2.94
N ALA A 621 9.54 -20.47 -2.58
CA ALA A 621 8.75 -19.39 -3.17
C ALA A 621 9.56 -18.12 -3.44
N ASN A 622 9.10 -17.29 -4.39
CA ASN A 622 9.72 -15.98 -4.65
C ASN A 622 8.91 -14.85 -4.00
N TYR A 623 9.37 -14.36 -2.85
CA TYR A 623 8.75 -13.26 -2.10
C TYR A 623 9.83 -12.46 -1.34
N ASN A 624 9.42 -11.48 -0.54
CA ASN A 624 10.30 -10.76 0.36
C ASN A 624 10.46 -11.47 1.72
N GLY A 625 11.51 -12.30 1.83
CA GLY A 625 11.88 -13.03 3.03
C GLY A 625 12.44 -12.21 4.19
N THR A 626 12.40 -10.86 4.14
CA THR A 626 12.68 -10.03 5.34
C THR A 626 11.51 -10.01 6.33
N TYR A 627 10.31 -10.38 5.88
CA TYR A 627 9.10 -10.48 6.69
C TYR A 627 8.86 -11.91 7.19
N ASN A 628 8.23 -12.04 8.36
CA ASN A 628 7.87 -13.33 8.94
C ASN A 628 6.41 -13.71 8.63
N TYR A 629 6.07 -14.98 8.86
CA TYR A 629 4.70 -15.48 8.93
C TYR A 629 4.63 -16.51 10.05
N ALA A 630 3.62 -16.39 10.93
CA ALA A 630 3.31 -17.32 12.03
C ALA A 630 4.53 -17.77 12.90
N ASP A 631 5.61 -16.97 12.94
CA ASP A 631 6.93 -17.33 13.48
C ASP A 631 7.51 -18.69 13.02
N CYS A 632 7.05 -19.20 11.88
CA CYS A 632 7.41 -20.53 11.35
C CYS A 632 8.79 -20.60 10.66
N GLY A 633 9.49 -19.47 10.54
CA GLY A 633 10.79 -19.38 9.84
C GLY A 633 10.69 -18.82 8.40
N ALA A 634 9.55 -18.26 8.00
CA ALA A 634 9.39 -17.61 6.69
C ALA A 634 10.28 -16.36 6.50
N LYS A 635 10.79 -15.77 7.60
CA LYS A 635 11.83 -14.73 7.59
C LYS A 635 13.22 -15.32 7.30
N THR A 636 13.48 -15.73 6.07
CA THR A 636 14.77 -16.28 5.62
C THR A 636 15.87 -15.23 5.42
N GLY A 637 15.52 -13.94 5.38
CA GLY A 637 16.42 -12.84 5.04
C GLY A 637 16.69 -12.66 3.54
N VAL A 638 16.16 -13.53 2.68
CA VAL A 638 16.37 -13.46 1.22
C VAL A 638 15.29 -12.60 0.57
N TYR A 639 15.69 -11.62 -0.24
CA TYR A 639 14.77 -10.83 -1.07
C TYR A 639 15.37 -10.60 -2.46
N ARG A 640 14.76 -11.20 -3.48
CA ARG A 640 15.27 -11.15 -4.86
C ARG A 640 15.01 -9.81 -5.56
N GLY A 641 14.01 -9.05 -5.11
CA GLY A 641 13.70 -7.71 -5.64
C GLY A 641 13.20 -7.64 -7.09
N LYS A 642 12.92 -8.80 -7.69
CA LYS A 642 12.38 -9.02 -9.04
C LYS A 642 11.80 -10.45 -9.12
N THR A 643 11.11 -10.75 -10.22
CA THR A 643 10.66 -12.12 -10.54
C THR A 643 11.84 -13.10 -10.66
N VAL A 644 11.56 -14.40 -10.70
CA VAL A 644 12.50 -15.44 -11.17
C VAL A 644 12.04 -15.98 -12.52
N PRO A 645 12.89 -16.66 -13.30
CA PRO A 645 12.42 -17.50 -14.39
C PRO A 645 11.42 -18.52 -13.86
N VAL A 646 10.36 -18.80 -14.62
CA VAL A 646 9.36 -19.78 -14.22
C VAL A 646 9.96 -21.19 -14.25
N GLY A 647 9.48 -22.07 -13.37
CA GLY A 647 10.03 -23.41 -13.19
C GLY A 647 11.40 -23.45 -12.52
N SER A 648 11.77 -22.39 -11.78
CA SER A 648 13.08 -22.32 -11.09
C SER A 648 12.99 -22.63 -9.59
N LEU A 649 11.79 -22.70 -9.03
CA LEU A 649 11.51 -23.13 -7.67
C LEU A 649 10.75 -24.47 -7.67
N PRO A 650 10.75 -25.22 -6.54
CA PRO A 650 10.07 -26.50 -6.42
C PRO A 650 8.58 -26.44 -6.81
N THR A 651 8.06 -27.55 -7.33
CA THR A 651 6.62 -27.70 -7.59
C THR A 651 5.84 -27.93 -6.29
N ASN A 652 4.55 -27.60 -6.31
CA ASN A 652 3.61 -28.19 -5.37
C ASN A 652 3.36 -29.69 -5.70
N PRO A 653 2.62 -30.44 -4.85
CA PRO A 653 2.38 -31.88 -5.04
C PRO A 653 1.72 -32.28 -6.37
N TRP A 654 1.15 -31.35 -7.14
CA TRP A 654 0.53 -31.61 -8.45
C TRP A 654 1.38 -31.16 -9.64
N GLY A 655 2.62 -30.72 -9.41
CA GLY A 655 3.55 -30.34 -10.48
C GLY A 655 3.46 -28.88 -10.93
N PHE A 656 2.77 -28.01 -10.17
CA PHE A 656 2.74 -26.58 -10.46
C PHE A 656 3.90 -25.83 -9.81
N HIS A 657 4.59 -25.03 -10.59
CA HIS A 657 5.61 -24.11 -10.11
C HIS A 657 5.01 -22.74 -9.77
N GLU A 658 5.66 -22.06 -8.82
CA GLU A 658 5.41 -20.67 -8.43
C GLU A 658 3.94 -20.31 -8.09
N MET A 659 3.08 -21.27 -7.74
CA MET A 659 1.70 -21.00 -7.22
C MET A 659 1.69 -20.11 -5.96
N HIS A 660 2.84 -20.04 -5.27
CA HIS A 660 3.07 -19.16 -4.13
C HIS A 660 4.21 -18.18 -4.47
N GLY A 661 3.86 -16.92 -4.69
CA GLY A 661 4.79 -15.83 -4.94
C GLY A 661 5.05 -15.59 -6.43
N ASN A 662 6.26 -15.12 -6.74
CA ASN A 662 6.71 -14.69 -8.07
C ASN A 662 5.87 -13.56 -8.68
N VAL A 663 4.70 -13.79 -9.28
CA VAL A 663 3.74 -12.72 -9.62
C VAL A 663 2.31 -13.06 -9.21
N TRP A 664 1.50 -12.02 -9.00
CA TRP A 664 0.05 -12.15 -8.86
C TRP A 664 -0.51 -12.60 -10.21
N GLU A 665 -1.52 -13.46 -10.20
CA GLU A 665 -2.06 -14.06 -11.42
C GLU A 665 -3.53 -13.69 -11.64
N TRP A 666 -3.85 -13.21 -12.85
CA TRP A 666 -5.23 -12.95 -13.26
C TRP A 666 -6.09 -14.22 -13.35
N THR A 667 -7.29 -14.14 -12.78
CA THR A 667 -8.38 -15.11 -13.00
C THR A 667 -9.48 -14.51 -13.89
N CYS A 668 -10.36 -15.33 -14.44
CA CYS A 668 -11.55 -14.87 -15.17
C CYS A 668 -12.73 -14.49 -14.24
N SER A 669 -12.62 -14.68 -12.92
CA SER A 669 -13.71 -14.46 -11.97
C SER A 669 -13.86 -13.00 -11.57
N LEU A 670 -15.12 -12.56 -11.44
CA LEU A 670 -15.47 -11.26 -10.88
C LEU A 670 -15.30 -11.31 -9.36
N TYR A 671 -14.55 -10.38 -8.77
CA TYR A 671 -14.35 -10.37 -7.32
C TYR A 671 -15.67 -10.11 -6.58
N LYS A 672 -15.94 -10.91 -5.54
CA LYS A 672 -17.07 -10.80 -4.63
C LYS A 672 -16.65 -11.11 -3.19
N ASN A 673 -17.19 -10.34 -2.26
CA ASN A 673 -17.14 -10.57 -0.82
C ASN A 673 -18.56 -10.31 -0.25
N PRO A 674 -19.20 -11.31 0.40
CA PRO A 674 -18.74 -12.69 0.56
C PRO A 674 -18.70 -13.44 -0.78
N TYR A 675 -18.18 -14.68 -0.78
CA TYR A 675 -18.30 -15.59 -1.92
C TYR A 675 -19.78 -15.84 -2.27
N ASP A 676 -20.14 -15.72 -3.55
CA ASP A 676 -21.54 -15.79 -4.03
C ASP A 676 -21.74 -16.76 -5.21
N GLY A 677 -20.71 -17.53 -5.60
CA GLY A 677 -20.71 -18.40 -6.78
C GLY A 677 -19.97 -17.82 -7.98
N ASN A 678 -19.57 -16.54 -7.98
CA ASN A 678 -18.74 -15.97 -9.03
C ASN A 678 -17.31 -16.53 -9.05
N GLU A 679 -16.82 -17.08 -7.94
CA GLU A 679 -15.52 -17.75 -7.85
C GLU A 679 -15.43 -19.01 -8.71
N GLN A 680 -16.56 -19.62 -9.08
CA GLN A 680 -16.67 -20.87 -9.85
C GLN A 680 -16.92 -20.65 -11.35
N ARG A 681 -16.92 -19.40 -11.84
CA ARG A 681 -17.24 -19.10 -13.25
C ARG A 681 -16.41 -17.95 -13.80
N CYS A 682 -16.12 -18.04 -15.10
CA CYS A 682 -15.66 -16.90 -15.85
C CYS A 682 -16.81 -15.91 -16.06
N VAL A 683 -16.52 -14.63 -15.88
CA VAL A 683 -17.47 -13.55 -16.16
C VAL A 683 -17.66 -13.39 -17.68
N ALA A 684 -18.88 -13.05 -18.11
CA ALA A 684 -19.15 -12.78 -19.52
C ALA A 684 -18.33 -11.57 -20.04
N LYS A 685 -18.01 -11.58 -21.34
CA LYS A 685 -17.31 -10.47 -22.00
C LYS A 685 -18.12 -9.18 -21.86
N GLY A 686 -17.44 -8.05 -21.62
CA GLY A 686 -18.07 -6.73 -21.49
C GLY A 686 -18.71 -6.43 -20.12
N VAL A 687 -18.70 -7.34 -19.16
CA VAL A 687 -19.20 -7.08 -17.79
C VAL A 687 -18.16 -6.31 -16.97
N ASP A 688 -18.51 -5.12 -16.49
CA ASP A 688 -17.63 -4.29 -15.66
C ASP A 688 -17.32 -4.90 -14.28
N GLY A 689 -16.28 -4.37 -13.64
CA GLY A 689 -15.91 -4.70 -12.26
C GLY A 689 -14.53 -5.36 -12.12
N ARG A 690 -13.99 -5.34 -10.91
CA ARG A 690 -12.64 -5.84 -10.61
C ARG A 690 -12.57 -7.36 -10.71
N ARG A 691 -11.46 -7.87 -11.23
CA ARG A 691 -11.21 -9.31 -11.36
C ARG A 691 -10.33 -9.78 -10.24
N VAL A 692 -10.48 -11.04 -9.84
CA VAL A 692 -9.65 -11.61 -8.78
C VAL A 692 -8.25 -11.86 -9.32
N VAL A 693 -7.25 -11.48 -8.53
CA VAL A 693 -5.86 -11.93 -8.66
C VAL A 693 -5.48 -12.81 -7.48
N ARG A 694 -4.64 -13.83 -7.70
CA ARG A 694 -4.18 -14.80 -6.69
C ARG A 694 -2.66 -14.98 -6.69
N GLY A 695 -2.10 -15.60 -5.63
CA GLY A 695 -0.71 -16.09 -5.57
C GLY A 695 0.29 -15.27 -4.77
N GLY A 696 0.06 -13.97 -4.55
CA GLY A 696 1.08 -13.09 -3.97
C GLY A 696 2.13 -12.68 -5.01
N GLY A 697 3.36 -12.36 -4.61
CA GLY A 697 4.40 -12.02 -5.60
C GLY A 697 5.76 -11.69 -5.00
N TRP A 698 6.75 -11.48 -5.88
CA TRP A 698 8.17 -11.27 -5.56
C TRP A 698 8.47 -10.17 -4.54
N PHE A 699 7.57 -9.19 -4.38
CA PHE A 699 7.68 -8.04 -3.48
C PHE A 699 6.92 -8.22 -2.15
N GLY A 700 5.99 -9.18 -2.11
CA GLY A 700 5.07 -9.37 -1.00
C GLY A 700 5.71 -10.07 0.20
N SER A 701 5.07 -9.91 1.35
CA SER A 701 5.33 -10.69 2.57
C SER A 701 4.71 -12.09 2.49
N PRO A 702 5.23 -13.09 3.22
CA PRO A 702 4.78 -14.49 3.12
C PRO A 702 3.28 -14.69 3.42
N TRP A 703 2.63 -13.83 4.22
CA TRP A 703 1.19 -13.95 4.46
C TRP A 703 0.33 -13.76 3.20
N SER A 704 0.78 -13.00 2.21
CA SER A 704 0.03 -12.78 0.97
C SER A 704 0.28 -13.87 -0.08
N LEU A 705 1.04 -14.92 0.28
CA LEU A 705 1.28 -16.09 -0.56
C LEU A 705 0.33 -17.25 -0.22
N ARG A 706 -0.49 -17.12 0.84
CA ARG A 706 -1.41 -18.17 1.28
C ARG A 706 -2.41 -18.55 0.18
N SER A 707 -2.73 -19.83 0.08
CA SER A 707 -3.62 -20.41 -0.93
C SER A 707 -5.00 -19.74 -0.96
N ALA A 708 -5.51 -19.31 0.19
CA ALA A 708 -6.78 -18.61 0.32
C ALA A 708 -6.71 -17.10 0.00
N ASN A 709 -5.51 -16.51 0.01
CA ASN A 709 -5.35 -15.07 -0.12
C ASN A 709 -5.68 -14.59 -1.54
N ARG A 710 -6.36 -13.45 -1.61
CA ARG A 710 -7.03 -12.94 -2.81
C ARG A 710 -7.04 -11.41 -2.81
N ASP A 711 -6.91 -10.81 -3.98
CA ASP A 711 -7.12 -9.36 -4.16
C ASP A 711 -7.87 -9.08 -5.48
N ARG A 712 -8.16 -7.82 -5.76
CA ARG A 712 -9.07 -7.36 -6.81
C ARG A 712 -8.56 -6.12 -7.54
N ILE A 713 -8.29 -6.28 -8.82
CA ILE A 713 -7.65 -5.25 -9.64
C ILE A 713 -8.54 -4.90 -10.84
N SER A 714 -8.49 -3.65 -11.30
CA SER A 714 -9.31 -3.20 -12.43
C SER A 714 -8.83 -3.85 -13.73
N THR A 715 -9.74 -4.14 -14.66
CA THR A 715 -9.42 -4.87 -15.90
C THR A 715 -8.45 -4.14 -16.83
N ASP A 716 -8.29 -2.84 -16.65
CA ASP A 716 -7.38 -1.95 -17.39
C ASP A 716 -6.05 -1.68 -16.68
N GLU A 717 -5.89 -2.13 -15.44
CA GLU A 717 -4.65 -1.91 -14.68
C GLU A 717 -3.62 -2.99 -15.02
N ALA A 718 -2.38 -2.56 -15.27
CA ALA A 718 -1.25 -3.42 -15.59
C ALA A 718 -0.08 -3.04 -14.68
N PHE A 719 0.48 -4.02 -13.96
CA PHE A 719 1.52 -3.78 -12.96
C PHE A 719 2.70 -4.74 -13.09
N ASN A 720 3.88 -4.32 -12.63
CA ASN A 720 5.13 -5.11 -12.73
C ASN A 720 5.25 -6.29 -11.74
N PHE A 721 4.13 -6.65 -11.12
CA PHE A 721 3.99 -7.75 -10.19
C PHE A 721 2.76 -8.61 -10.50
N ILE A 722 2.10 -8.37 -11.64
CA ILE A 722 0.96 -9.17 -12.12
C ILE A 722 1.33 -9.77 -13.46
N GLY A 723 1.16 -11.08 -13.57
CA GLY A 723 1.08 -11.84 -14.81
C GLY A 723 -0.20 -12.68 -14.81
N PHE A 724 -0.11 -13.87 -15.39
CA PHE A 724 -1.21 -14.84 -15.40
C PHE A 724 -0.69 -16.22 -15.77
N ARG A 725 -1.43 -17.27 -15.39
CA ARG A 725 -1.35 -18.58 -16.03
C ARG A 725 -2.66 -18.89 -16.76
N ILE A 726 -2.62 -19.90 -17.61
CA ILE A 726 -3.69 -20.24 -18.54
C ILE A 726 -4.33 -21.57 -18.16
N ALA A 727 -5.64 -21.66 -18.30
CA ALA A 727 -6.43 -22.88 -18.17
C ALA A 727 -6.97 -23.33 -19.55
N ARG A 728 -7.27 -24.63 -19.68
CA ARG A 728 -7.78 -25.27 -20.90
C ARG A 728 -8.88 -26.28 -20.53
N ALA A 729 -9.96 -26.32 -21.30
CA ALA A 729 -11.01 -27.35 -21.14
C ALA A 729 -10.57 -28.74 -21.65
N PHE A 730 -11.39 -29.76 -21.36
CA PHE A 730 -11.23 -31.17 -21.75
C PHE A 730 -12.52 -31.77 -22.34
#